data_AF-A0A2V9AYF5-F1
#
_entry.id   AF-A0A2V9AYF5-F1
#
_cell.length_a   1.000
_cell.length_b   1.000
_cell.length_c   1.000
_cell.angle_alpha   90.00
_cell.angle_beta   90.00
_cell.angle_gamma   90.00
#
_symmetry.space_group_name_H-M   'P 1'
#
loop_
_entity.id
_entity.type
_entity.pdbx_description
1 polymer ?
#
loop_
_entity_poly.entity_id
_entity_poly.type
_entity_poly.pdbx_seq_one_letter_code
_entity_poly.pdbx_strand_id
1 'polypeptide(L)'
;MARASLQAPQSKNPQQHVGRMGENVSMLSPARWIGLSLLALGACLPAQADKKVREIVIHSRWGGLGTPQALTVKILATPDGFQRDGKPVKPALVQALISAAEAPPISKPDATNLGITRSWLQFQLALVEDRMLGKMPDATARQKALFESALTDAEKIRDVLPSLFTYTSFDDYPSAEVKIKFSDDSQLTLTSHSYYEFMLPWTIQGSNNLETYNADIPRAISALLPPKSANKERLAGPEFGFHLADAVMNRIEKQWKEIGAEDRAGDSLAKLLSRYTISASDINPYHGTEFGLSWRAKGPHETNLHVTLHRPNFPPNLAVEGIFLSENGKIQGVDEFIKTGSQYEDLTLSVTWLMDWLRKHPDRHAYLFNVHGLSLGEHAMQTFTKDMQLRERGDLVEKVHAQQSQIALLKIDGADWLIFPDRHLLLWRYEWFRGLLKWRPDDFGEGECANYRVNNGGCSGREISPEGTLIAAGTPRDMECLKAWRSSHSSISSQTGALFEVYEQGRGGFIDRTGQIVIPLCFDTVGEFSEGLARFERDGRWGYINPAGNIVIEPTFPWAEEFHEGLAHVQVTGTVLGYDGRWGYIDQTGKIVIPPISGRMLSDNSGEESAFHDGLAMIEVEDKTIPPRKGFIDKSGKLVIPARFTYVYPFSEGLAAATESESGNKGWGFIDKSGNWAIPPRFNWASSFQFGLAPVNRENDCGYIDKRGDLVLRPPAPGGQQDCASAWGDFTDGLSRWLFGKKYGFIDRNGKTVIPPQFDLTYGFSEGLAAVQTGKKWGYIDAAGKIVIAPQEFWNVKPFHNGLAQVQTKDTGVGYIDRSGKYVWGPHKRDDATTE
;
A
#
# COMPACT_ATOMS: atom_id res chain seq x y z
N MET A 1 20.68 48.25 1.45
CA MET A 1 19.69 49.28 1.03
C MET A 1 18.32 48.67 1.32
N ALA A 2 17.59 49.14 2.34
CA ALA A 2 16.68 50.31 2.30
C ALA A 2 15.42 50.02 1.44
N ARG A 3 14.17 50.12 1.91
CA ARG A 3 13.58 50.65 3.18
C ARG A 3 12.23 49.90 3.43
N ALA A 4 11.93 49.43 4.65
CA ALA A 4 11.18 50.11 5.75
C ALA A 4 9.64 50.03 5.55
N SER A 5 8.74 50.07 6.56
CA SER A 5 8.77 50.49 7.99
C SER A 5 7.40 50.10 8.63
N LEU A 6 7.11 50.04 9.95
CA LEU A 6 7.83 50.12 11.25
C LEU A 6 6.83 49.71 12.39
N GLN A 7 7.34 49.20 13.53
CA GLN A 7 6.84 49.34 14.94
C GLN A 7 5.36 48.96 15.29
N ALA A 8 4.98 48.14 16.30
CA ALA A 8 5.55 47.71 17.60
C ALA A 8 5.64 48.82 18.70
N PRO A 9 5.71 48.54 20.03
CA PRO A 9 5.55 47.27 20.79
C PRO A 9 4.84 47.37 22.20
N GLN A 10 4.62 46.21 22.87
CA GLN A 10 4.81 45.95 24.35
C GLN A 10 3.99 46.72 25.45
N SER A 11 3.78 46.23 26.69
CA SER A 11 4.05 44.94 27.39
C SER A 11 3.34 44.79 28.77
N LYS A 12 3.34 43.55 29.32
CA LYS A 12 3.40 43.13 30.76
C LYS A 12 2.18 43.36 31.72
N ASN A 13 1.51 42.25 32.08
CA ASN A 13 1.47 41.53 33.40
C ASN A 13 1.88 42.26 34.72
N PRO A 14 1.50 41.79 35.96
CA PRO A 14 0.75 40.55 36.36
C PRO A 14 -0.21 40.68 37.60
N GLN A 15 -0.60 39.54 38.21
CA GLN A 15 -1.06 39.30 39.61
C GLN A 15 -2.47 39.79 40.06
N GLN A 16 -3.11 39.30 41.15
CA GLN A 16 -3.26 37.96 41.81
C GLN A 16 -4.33 38.08 42.95
N HIS A 17 -4.80 36.96 43.53
CA HIS A 17 -5.67 36.84 44.75
C HIS A 17 -7.18 37.18 44.59
N VAL A 18 -8.14 36.26 44.86
CA VAL A 18 -8.60 35.59 46.11
C VAL A 18 -9.58 36.45 46.94
N GLY A 19 -10.81 35.96 47.13
CA GLY A 19 -11.84 36.55 48.02
C GLY A 19 -13.19 35.80 47.93
N ARG A 20 -13.88 35.61 49.06
CA ARG A 20 -15.04 34.69 49.23
C ARG A 20 -16.27 35.43 49.80
N MET A 21 -17.47 34.92 49.49
CA MET A 21 -18.71 34.94 50.32
C MET A 21 -19.48 36.27 50.56
N GLY A 22 -20.80 36.11 50.81
CA GLY A 22 -21.76 37.12 51.28
C GLY A 22 -22.62 37.71 50.15
N GLU A 23 -23.85 37.27 49.91
CA GLU A 23 -25.09 37.63 50.66
C GLU A 23 -25.28 39.15 50.85
N ASN A 24 -26.46 39.78 50.74
CA ASN A 24 -27.80 39.54 50.19
C ASN A 24 -28.62 40.81 50.60
N VAL A 25 -29.80 41.08 50.04
CA VAL A 25 -30.84 41.99 50.63
C VAL A 25 -30.45 43.50 50.78
N SER A 26 -30.73 44.39 49.82
CA SER A 26 -32.02 45.06 49.45
C SER A 26 -32.35 46.37 50.20
N MET A 27 -33.39 47.09 49.72
CA MET A 27 -34.04 48.27 50.32
C MET A 27 -33.23 49.59 50.25
N LEU A 28 -33.81 50.77 49.95
CA LEU A 28 -35.22 51.21 49.80
C LEU A 28 -35.33 52.34 48.75
N SER A 29 -36.52 52.49 48.15
CA SER A 29 -36.93 53.71 47.40
C SER A 29 -37.23 54.88 48.37
N PRO A 30 -37.40 56.13 47.90
CA PRO A 30 -38.78 56.60 47.63
C PRO A 30 -38.98 57.79 46.65
N ALA A 31 -40.27 58.09 46.39
CA ALA A 31 -40.89 59.35 45.93
C ALA A 31 -40.94 59.68 44.42
N ARG A 32 -41.97 60.34 43.83
CA ARG A 32 -43.39 60.70 44.19
C ARG A 32 -44.06 61.31 42.90
N TRP A 33 -45.38 61.36 42.64
CA TRP A 33 -46.59 60.63 43.12
C TRP A 33 -47.84 61.03 42.29
N ILE A 34 -48.63 60.06 41.77
CA ILE A 34 -50.11 60.09 41.50
C ILE A 34 -50.67 61.12 40.48
N GLY A 35 -51.69 60.87 39.63
CA GLY A 35 -52.61 59.74 39.39
C GLY A 35 -53.19 59.82 37.95
N LEU A 36 -54.28 59.17 37.52
CA LEU A 36 -55.40 58.50 38.23
C LEU A 36 -55.98 57.35 37.36
N SER A 37 -56.78 56.47 37.94
CA SER A 37 -57.31 55.24 37.33
C SER A 37 -58.49 55.44 36.36
N LEU A 38 -58.61 54.61 35.31
CA LEU A 38 -59.89 54.01 34.85
C LEU A 38 -59.72 52.88 33.81
N LEU A 39 -60.78 52.07 33.72
CA LEU A 39 -60.96 50.83 32.97
C LEU A 39 -60.70 50.88 31.45
N ALA A 40 -60.35 49.69 30.93
CA ALA A 40 -60.67 49.15 29.60
C ALA A 40 -60.27 49.96 28.34
N LEU A 41 -59.19 49.52 27.69
CA LEU A 41 -59.19 49.05 26.29
C LEU A 41 -57.81 48.46 25.95
N GLY A 42 -57.78 47.44 25.09
CA GLY A 42 -56.54 46.73 24.74
C GLY A 42 -55.65 47.58 23.84
N ALA A 43 -54.36 47.66 24.19
CA ALA A 43 -53.29 48.10 23.30
C ALA A 43 -52.41 46.90 22.99
N CYS A 44 -52.33 46.56 21.70
CA CYS A 44 -51.51 45.48 21.18
C CYS A 44 -50.05 45.59 21.63
N LEU A 45 -49.52 44.56 22.32
CA LEU A 45 -48.30 43.93 21.78
C LEU A 45 -48.60 43.69 20.30
N PRO A 46 -47.72 44.02 19.34
CA PRO A 46 -47.93 43.52 17.98
C PRO A 46 -48.09 42.02 18.14
N ALA A 47 -49.28 41.51 17.80
CA ALA A 47 -49.48 40.07 17.75
C ALA A 47 -48.39 39.59 16.81
N GLN A 48 -47.42 38.86 17.34
CA GLN A 48 -46.42 38.18 16.54
C GLN A 48 -47.24 37.14 15.79
N ALA A 49 -47.74 37.55 14.62
CA ALA A 49 -49.06 37.15 14.15
C ALA A 49 -49.10 35.64 14.04
N ASP A 50 -49.79 35.01 15.00
CA ASP A 50 -49.51 33.67 15.52
C ASP A 50 -49.07 32.74 14.39
N LYS A 51 -47.73 32.61 14.20
CA LYS A 51 -47.16 32.37 12.87
C LYS A 51 -47.54 30.98 12.42
N LYS A 52 -48.62 30.87 11.65
CA LYS A 52 -49.19 29.58 11.29
C LYS A 52 -48.24 28.91 10.32
N VAL A 53 -47.65 27.81 10.75
CA VAL A 53 -46.82 26.96 9.91
C VAL A 53 -47.63 26.59 8.67
N ARG A 54 -47.10 26.91 7.49
CA ARG A 54 -47.71 26.67 6.18
C ARG A 54 -47.15 25.41 5.53
N GLU A 55 -45.83 25.25 5.57
CA GLU A 55 -45.08 24.10 5.04
C GLU A 55 -43.88 23.81 5.95
N ILE A 56 -43.65 22.54 6.29
CA ILE A 56 -42.36 22.05 6.80
C ILE A 56 -41.78 21.11 5.74
N VAL A 57 -40.53 21.36 5.36
CA VAL A 57 -39.74 20.49 4.48
C VAL A 57 -38.56 19.96 5.28
N ILE A 58 -38.52 18.66 5.54
CA ILE A 58 -37.40 17.96 6.15
C ILE A 58 -36.65 17.27 5.01
N HIS A 59 -35.44 17.72 4.72
CA HIS A 59 -34.56 17.17 3.69
C HIS A 59 -33.36 16.46 4.35
N SER A 60 -32.87 15.39 3.75
CA SER A 60 -31.60 14.78 4.14
C SER A 60 -30.66 14.76 2.95
N ARG A 61 -29.41 15.15 3.21
CA ARG A 61 -28.38 15.27 2.15
C ARG A 61 -27.86 13.91 1.67
N TRP A 62 -28.07 12.85 2.46
CA TRP A 62 -27.66 11.48 2.15
C TRP A 62 -28.53 10.46 2.94
N GLY A 63 -28.57 9.18 2.55
CA GLY A 63 -29.25 8.11 3.32
C GLY A 63 -30.79 8.07 3.31
N GLY A 64 -31.48 9.16 2.97
CA GLY A 64 -32.95 9.18 2.76
C GLY A 64 -33.83 9.33 4.01
N LEU A 65 -35.11 9.66 3.80
CA LEU A 65 -36.12 9.92 4.83
C LEU A 65 -37.50 9.32 4.48
N GLY A 66 -37.55 8.00 4.24
CA GLY A 66 -38.81 7.26 4.10
C GLY A 66 -38.84 6.37 2.84
N THR A 67 -39.75 5.39 2.81
CA THR A 67 -39.75 4.32 1.80
C THR A 67 -40.81 4.49 0.70
N PRO A 68 -40.47 4.29 -0.59
CA PRO A 68 -39.11 4.19 -1.16
C PRO A 68 -38.35 5.51 -1.03
N GLN A 69 -37.01 5.43 -0.94
CA GLN A 69 -36.07 6.47 -0.48
C GLN A 69 -36.36 7.90 -0.98
N ALA A 70 -37.23 8.62 -0.27
CA ALA A 70 -37.42 10.05 -0.47
C ALA A 70 -36.35 10.81 0.33
N LEU A 71 -35.50 11.61 -0.33
CA LEU A 71 -34.58 12.53 0.37
C LEU A 71 -35.32 13.68 1.07
N THR A 72 -36.63 13.83 0.85
CA THR A 72 -37.42 14.97 1.33
C THR A 72 -38.80 14.51 1.82
N VAL A 73 -39.13 14.87 3.05
CA VAL A 73 -40.46 14.75 3.66
C VAL A 73 -41.10 16.14 3.70
N LYS A 74 -42.37 16.24 3.27
CA LYS A 74 -43.15 17.48 3.34
C LYS A 74 -44.35 17.32 4.26
N ILE A 75 -44.60 18.34 5.07
CA ILE A 75 -45.78 18.46 5.92
C ILE A 75 -46.46 19.78 5.58
N LEU A 76 -47.72 19.74 5.19
CA LEU A 76 -48.49 20.90 4.75
C LEU A 76 -49.62 21.19 5.74
N ALA A 77 -49.90 22.47 5.96
CA ALA A 77 -51.11 22.88 6.64
C ALA A 77 -52.33 22.73 5.72
N THR A 78 -53.43 22.27 6.30
CA THR A 78 -54.75 22.09 5.67
C THR A 78 -55.81 22.70 6.60
N PRO A 79 -57.06 22.92 6.14
CA PRO A 79 -58.14 23.40 7.01
C PRO A 79 -58.35 22.53 8.26
N ASP A 80 -58.11 21.22 8.14
CA ASP A 80 -58.31 20.22 9.20
C ASP A 80 -57.06 19.93 10.06
N GLY A 81 -55.96 20.69 9.87
CA GLY A 81 -54.72 20.53 10.63
C GLY A 81 -53.48 20.39 9.74
N PHE A 82 -52.66 19.37 9.98
CA PHE A 82 -51.44 19.11 9.20
C PHE A 82 -51.49 17.76 8.51
N GLN A 83 -50.95 17.66 7.30
CA GLN A 83 -50.88 16.40 6.55
C GLN A 83 -49.46 16.14 6.01
N ARG A 84 -49.07 14.86 6.03
CA ARG A 84 -47.87 14.29 5.40
C ARG A 84 -48.29 13.08 4.58
N ASP A 85 -47.94 13.04 3.29
CA ASP A 85 -48.28 11.95 2.37
C ASP A 85 -49.80 11.62 2.35
N GLY A 86 -50.65 12.65 2.46
CA GLY A 86 -52.11 12.53 2.56
C GLY A 86 -52.64 11.99 3.90
N LYS A 87 -51.77 11.78 4.91
CA LYS A 87 -52.13 11.28 6.24
C LYS A 87 -52.04 12.40 7.29
N PRO A 88 -52.94 12.43 8.30
CA PRO A 88 -52.92 13.47 9.32
C PRO A 88 -51.68 13.38 10.22
N VAL A 89 -51.11 14.54 10.53
CA VAL A 89 -50.03 14.73 11.51
C VAL A 89 -50.61 15.49 12.71
N LYS A 90 -50.35 14.98 13.92
CA LYS A 90 -50.85 15.60 15.16
C LYS A 90 -50.27 17.02 15.31
N PRO A 91 -51.09 18.09 15.47
CA PRO A 91 -50.61 19.46 15.62
C PRO A 91 -49.59 19.64 16.76
N ALA A 92 -49.72 18.89 17.85
CA ALA A 92 -48.78 18.90 18.96
C ALA A 92 -47.33 18.53 18.57
N LEU A 93 -47.12 17.69 17.54
CA LEU A 93 -45.78 17.35 17.06
C LEU A 93 -45.15 18.49 16.26
N VAL A 94 -45.97 19.22 15.49
CA VAL A 94 -45.52 20.43 14.80
C VAL A 94 -45.17 21.51 15.82
N GLN A 95 -46.04 21.71 16.82
CA GLN A 95 -45.79 22.68 17.90
C GLN A 95 -44.52 22.35 18.69
N ALA A 96 -44.26 21.07 19.00
CA ALA A 96 -43.04 20.63 19.68
C ALA A 96 -41.77 21.01 18.90
N LEU A 97 -41.78 20.88 17.56
CA LEU A 97 -40.65 21.30 16.73
C LEU A 97 -40.44 22.82 16.76
N ILE A 98 -41.52 23.61 16.65
CA ILE A 98 -41.44 25.08 16.73
C ILE A 98 -40.90 25.51 18.10
N SER A 99 -41.48 25.02 19.19
CA SER A 99 -41.06 25.37 20.54
C SER A 99 -39.63 24.93 20.87
N ALA A 100 -39.14 23.82 20.30
CA ALA A 100 -37.73 23.42 20.44
C ALA A 100 -36.78 24.28 19.59
N ALA A 101 -37.21 24.72 18.40
CA ALA A 101 -36.44 25.58 17.51
C ALA A 101 -36.36 27.05 17.98
N GLU A 102 -37.37 27.52 18.71
CA GLU A 102 -37.42 28.89 19.26
C GLU A 102 -36.90 28.97 20.70
N ALA A 103 -36.57 27.84 21.33
CA ALA A 103 -35.97 27.79 22.66
C ALA A 103 -34.58 28.47 22.70
N PRO A 104 -34.17 29.05 23.85
CA PRO A 104 -32.82 29.60 24.01
C PRO A 104 -31.72 28.57 23.65
N PRO A 105 -30.67 28.96 22.91
CA PRO A 105 -29.65 28.03 22.45
C PRO A 105 -28.84 27.46 23.62
N ILE A 106 -28.64 26.13 23.61
CA ILE A 106 -27.82 25.43 24.58
C ILE A 106 -26.40 25.35 24.04
N SER A 107 -25.44 25.96 24.71
CA SER A 107 -24.08 26.18 24.18
C SER A 107 -23.13 24.98 24.23
N LYS A 108 -23.50 23.90 24.91
CA LYS A 108 -22.72 22.65 25.01
C LYS A 108 -23.62 21.47 25.38
N PRO A 109 -23.17 20.21 25.21
CA PRO A 109 -23.89 19.05 25.71
C PRO A 109 -24.21 19.18 27.21
N ASP A 110 -25.47 18.91 27.58
CA ASP A 110 -25.97 18.95 28.94
C ASP A 110 -26.81 17.71 29.25
N ALA A 111 -26.63 17.15 30.44
CA ALA A 111 -27.26 15.90 30.85
C ALA A 111 -28.80 16.00 30.91
N THR A 112 -29.33 17.12 31.42
CA THR A 112 -30.78 17.32 31.58
C THR A 112 -31.45 17.46 30.22
N ASN A 113 -30.87 18.26 29.32
CA ASN A 113 -31.30 18.37 27.92
C ASN A 113 -31.25 17.02 27.17
N LEU A 114 -30.21 16.22 27.41
CA LEU A 114 -30.08 14.88 26.83
C LEU A 114 -31.04 13.85 27.48
N GLY A 115 -31.85 14.25 28.48
CA GLY A 115 -32.83 13.38 29.15
C GLY A 115 -32.22 12.43 30.19
N ILE A 116 -30.94 12.64 30.52
CA ILE A 116 -30.19 11.79 31.45
C ILE A 116 -30.63 12.12 32.87
N THR A 117 -31.22 11.13 33.51
CA THR A 117 -31.64 11.15 34.91
C THR A 117 -31.11 9.91 35.62
N ARG A 118 -31.06 9.90 36.95
CA ARG A 118 -30.58 8.73 37.71
C ARG A 118 -31.41 7.47 37.42
N SER A 119 -32.74 7.61 37.29
CA SER A 119 -33.63 6.51 36.91
C SER A 119 -33.41 6.05 35.47
N TRP A 120 -33.13 6.97 34.54
CA TRP A 120 -32.75 6.62 33.17
C TRP A 120 -31.41 5.86 33.14
N LEU A 121 -30.39 6.29 33.88
CA LEU A 121 -29.10 5.57 33.97
C LEU A 121 -29.26 4.17 34.57
N GLN A 122 -30.09 4.01 35.60
CA GLN A 122 -30.42 2.69 36.16
C GLN A 122 -31.15 1.78 35.16
N PHE A 123 -32.07 2.35 34.37
CA PHE A 123 -32.74 1.62 33.30
C PHE A 123 -31.80 1.25 32.15
N GLN A 124 -30.90 2.17 31.75
CA GLN A 124 -29.88 1.89 30.74
C GLN A 124 -28.91 0.80 31.20
N LEU A 125 -28.48 0.80 32.47
CA LEU A 125 -27.58 -0.22 33.01
C LEU A 125 -28.12 -1.64 32.71
N ALA A 126 -29.39 -1.91 33.03
CA ALA A 126 -30.01 -3.22 32.76
C ALA A 126 -30.11 -3.59 31.26
N LEU A 127 -30.11 -2.61 30.35
CA LEU A 127 -30.12 -2.84 28.90
C LEU A 127 -28.71 -2.98 28.30
N VAL A 128 -27.74 -2.21 28.79
CA VAL A 128 -26.37 -2.23 28.27
C VAL A 128 -25.52 -3.31 28.92
N GLU A 129 -25.86 -3.79 30.12
CA GLU A 129 -25.11 -4.87 30.79
C GLU A 129 -25.07 -6.13 29.90
N ASP A 130 -26.21 -6.59 29.38
CA ASP A 130 -26.31 -7.72 28.45
C ASP A 130 -25.46 -7.50 27.17
N ARG A 131 -25.53 -6.30 26.58
CA ARG A 131 -24.87 -5.97 25.31
C ARG A 131 -23.37 -5.65 25.45
N MET A 132 -22.92 -5.12 26.59
CA MET A 132 -21.53 -4.74 26.87
C MET A 132 -20.77 -5.89 27.55
N LEU A 133 -21.34 -6.50 28.60
CA LEU A 133 -20.72 -7.66 29.23
C LEU A 133 -20.86 -8.93 28.38
N GLY A 134 -21.86 -9.03 27.49
CA GLY A 134 -21.90 -10.05 26.45
C GLY A 134 -20.72 -9.98 25.46
N LYS A 135 -20.05 -8.82 25.35
CA LYS A 135 -18.77 -8.65 24.64
C LYS A 135 -17.53 -8.85 25.52
N MET A 136 -17.71 -8.97 26.84
CA MET A 136 -16.66 -9.14 27.84
C MET A 136 -17.04 -10.26 28.83
N PRO A 137 -17.23 -11.51 28.34
CA PRO A 137 -17.87 -12.59 29.12
C PRO A 137 -17.11 -12.92 30.43
N ASP A 138 -15.79 -12.73 30.45
CA ASP A 138 -14.90 -13.07 31.56
C ASP A 138 -14.68 -11.90 32.56
N ALA A 139 -15.56 -10.90 32.56
CA ALA A 139 -15.49 -9.77 33.49
C ALA A 139 -15.71 -10.20 34.96
N THR A 140 -14.78 -9.85 35.84
CA THR A 140 -14.85 -10.21 37.26
C THR A 140 -15.91 -9.41 38.03
N ALA A 141 -16.29 -9.86 39.23
CA ALA A 141 -17.25 -9.14 40.06
C ALA A 141 -16.81 -7.70 40.39
N ARG A 142 -15.50 -7.45 40.60
CA ARG A 142 -14.96 -6.10 40.83
C ARG A 142 -14.98 -5.25 39.55
N GLN A 143 -14.69 -5.84 38.39
CA GLN A 143 -14.82 -5.15 37.10
C GLN A 143 -16.26 -4.71 36.84
N LYS A 144 -17.25 -5.61 36.99
CA LYS A 144 -18.68 -5.29 36.84
C LYS A 144 -19.11 -4.16 37.78
N ALA A 145 -18.80 -4.28 39.07
CA ALA A 145 -19.10 -3.25 40.07
C ALA A 145 -18.43 -1.89 39.74
N LEU A 146 -17.23 -1.87 39.15
CA LEU A 146 -16.60 -0.63 38.69
C LEU A 146 -17.44 0.03 37.58
N PHE A 147 -17.86 -0.72 36.55
CA PHE A 147 -18.69 -0.20 35.46
C PHE A 147 -20.07 0.26 35.95
N GLU A 148 -20.76 -0.54 36.76
CA GLU A 148 -22.05 -0.16 37.38
C GLU A 148 -21.93 1.16 38.16
N SER A 149 -20.87 1.30 38.97
CA SER A 149 -20.58 2.51 39.73
C SER A 149 -20.14 3.70 38.86
N ALA A 150 -19.70 3.45 37.64
CA ALA A 150 -19.27 4.49 36.71
C ALA A 150 -20.44 5.02 35.87
N LEU A 151 -21.29 4.12 35.38
CA LEU A 151 -22.46 4.46 34.57
C LEU A 151 -23.58 5.14 35.40
N THR A 152 -23.70 4.83 36.69
CA THR A 152 -24.75 5.39 37.56
C THR A 152 -24.35 6.65 38.34
N ASP A 153 -23.12 7.13 38.15
CA ASP A 153 -22.54 8.30 38.81
C ASP A 153 -22.68 9.56 37.94
N ALA A 154 -23.47 10.53 38.41
CA ALA A 154 -23.79 11.74 37.66
C ALA A 154 -22.59 12.66 37.39
N GLU A 155 -21.54 12.63 38.21
CA GLU A 155 -20.33 13.44 37.98
C GLU A 155 -19.46 12.80 36.90
N LYS A 156 -19.26 11.48 36.96
CA LYS A 156 -18.53 10.74 35.90
C LYS A 156 -19.23 10.87 34.55
N ILE A 157 -20.57 10.78 34.52
CA ILE A 157 -21.35 11.00 33.29
C ILE A 157 -21.15 12.42 32.76
N ARG A 158 -21.22 13.45 33.61
CA ARG A 158 -20.97 14.85 33.20
C ARG A 158 -19.58 15.04 32.57
N ASP A 159 -18.57 14.36 33.11
CA ASP A 159 -17.18 14.45 32.62
C ASP A 159 -16.96 13.68 31.30
N VAL A 160 -17.72 12.60 31.06
CA VAL A 160 -17.68 11.81 29.81
C VAL A 160 -18.48 12.48 28.69
N LEU A 161 -19.64 13.08 29.00
CA LEU A 161 -20.59 13.58 27.99
C LEU A 161 -20.00 14.40 26.83
N PRO A 162 -19.03 15.33 27.04
CA PRO A 162 -18.44 16.08 25.93
C PRO A 162 -17.76 15.21 24.87
N SER A 163 -17.21 14.03 25.22
CA SER A 163 -16.46 13.20 24.27
C SER A 163 -17.33 12.65 23.14
N LEU A 164 -18.62 12.44 23.40
CA LEU A 164 -19.63 12.02 22.41
C LEU A 164 -19.90 13.10 21.33
N PHE A 165 -19.39 14.31 21.51
CA PHE A 165 -19.58 15.46 20.63
C PHE A 165 -18.24 16.09 20.18
N THR A 166 -17.11 15.36 20.32
CA THR A 166 -15.78 15.81 19.88
C THR A 166 -15.14 14.82 18.90
N TYR A 167 -15.34 15.06 17.60
CA TYR A 167 -14.61 14.55 16.44
C TYR A 167 -14.36 13.03 16.28
N THR A 168 -14.82 12.45 15.16
CA THR A 168 -14.10 11.38 14.44
C THR A 168 -14.33 11.52 12.92
N SER A 169 -13.37 11.05 12.12
CA SER A 169 -13.34 11.20 10.65
C SER A 169 -13.76 9.92 9.92
N PHE A 170 -14.91 9.97 9.26
CA PHE A 170 -15.34 9.04 8.19
C PHE A 170 -16.22 9.83 7.21
N ASP A 171 -16.15 9.57 5.89
CA ASP A 171 -16.80 10.41 4.87
C ASP A 171 -18.29 10.09 4.58
N ASP A 172 -18.81 8.99 5.16
CA ASP A 172 -20.16 8.45 4.89
C ASP A 172 -21.19 8.71 6.03
N TYR A 173 -21.47 9.98 6.40
CA TYR A 173 -22.50 10.29 7.43
C TYR A 173 -23.65 11.21 6.96
N PRO A 174 -24.93 10.86 7.21
CA PRO A 174 -26.10 11.63 6.77
C PRO A 174 -26.38 12.86 7.64
N SER A 175 -26.68 14.00 7.02
CA SER A 175 -27.16 15.22 7.68
C SER A 175 -28.63 15.53 7.35
N ALA A 176 -29.29 16.29 8.22
CA ALA A 176 -30.65 16.76 8.03
C ALA A 176 -30.73 18.29 7.92
N GLU A 177 -31.67 18.77 7.12
CA GLU A 177 -32.01 20.17 6.92
C GLU A 177 -33.53 20.33 7.03
N VAL A 178 -34.02 21.24 7.87
CA VAL A 178 -35.44 21.49 8.08
C VAL A 178 -35.75 22.94 7.72
N LYS A 179 -36.69 23.14 6.80
CA LYS A 179 -37.20 24.46 6.41
C LYS A 179 -38.66 24.56 6.84
N ILE A 180 -38.94 25.53 7.71
CA ILE A 180 -40.26 25.81 8.24
C ILE A 180 -40.72 27.14 7.67
N LYS A 181 -41.77 27.14 6.85
CA LYS A 181 -42.36 28.35 6.27
C LYS A 181 -43.64 28.71 7.01
N PHE A 182 -43.82 29.99 7.28
CA PHE A 182 -44.95 30.54 7.99
C PHE A 182 -45.96 31.21 7.05
N SER A 183 -47.13 31.58 7.58
CA SER A 183 -48.22 32.24 6.84
C SER A 183 -47.91 33.67 6.39
N ASP A 184 -46.85 34.28 6.92
CA ASP A 184 -46.35 35.61 6.55
C ASP A 184 -45.15 35.56 5.58
N ASP A 185 -44.97 34.40 4.93
CA ASP A 185 -43.86 34.06 4.02
C ASP A 185 -42.45 34.12 4.64
N SER A 186 -42.33 34.32 5.96
CA SER A 186 -41.06 34.13 6.67
C SER A 186 -40.68 32.64 6.78
N GLN A 187 -39.39 32.35 6.92
CA GLN A 187 -38.86 30.98 6.99
C GLN A 187 -37.81 30.85 8.10
N LEU A 188 -37.87 29.75 8.84
CA LEU A 188 -36.79 29.26 9.70
C LEU A 188 -36.09 28.08 9.02
N THR A 189 -34.75 28.05 9.03
CA THR A 189 -33.97 26.92 8.50
C THR A 189 -33.09 26.36 9.61
N LEU A 190 -33.17 25.04 9.85
CA LEU A 190 -32.32 24.32 10.79
C LEU A 190 -31.44 23.33 10.01
N THR A 191 -30.16 23.23 10.33
CA THR A 191 -29.22 22.26 9.72
C THR A 191 -28.46 21.50 10.80
N SER A 192 -28.40 20.18 10.70
CA SER A 192 -27.76 19.30 11.67
C SER A 192 -26.28 19.05 11.36
N HIS A 193 -25.50 18.75 12.39
CA HIS A 193 -24.21 18.08 12.22
C HIS A 193 -24.45 16.57 12.04
N SER A 194 -23.85 15.93 11.04
CA SER A 194 -24.14 14.51 10.73
C SER A 194 -23.47 13.52 11.70
N TYR A 195 -22.41 13.94 12.38
CA TYR A 195 -21.45 13.04 13.03
C TYR A 195 -21.82 12.61 14.46
N TYR A 196 -22.53 13.45 15.22
CA TYR A 196 -22.72 13.22 16.66
C TYR A 196 -24.12 12.71 17.02
N GLU A 197 -24.26 12.28 18.27
CA GLU A 197 -25.52 11.82 18.85
C GLU A 197 -26.66 12.83 18.70
N PHE A 198 -27.86 12.33 18.41
CA PHE A 198 -29.04 13.15 18.05
C PHE A 198 -28.80 14.11 16.85
N MET A 199 -27.72 13.97 16.09
CA MET A 199 -27.26 14.93 15.07
C MET A 199 -27.03 16.36 15.61
N LEU A 200 -26.68 16.49 16.89
CA LEU A 200 -26.28 17.76 17.50
C LEU A 200 -24.87 18.17 17.05
N PRO A 201 -24.48 19.45 17.19
CA PRO A 201 -25.37 20.58 17.37
C PRO A 201 -26.20 20.86 16.10
N TRP A 202 -27.28 21.62 16.25
CA TRP A 202 -28.06 22.17 15.15
C TRP A 202 -27.75 23.65 14.98
N THR A 203 -27.52 24.08 13.74
CA THR A 203 -27.46 25.50 13.38
C THR A 203 -28.85 25.98 12.97
N ILE A 204 -29.34 27.04 13.61
CA ILE A 204 -30.60 27.71 13.30
C ILE A 204 -30.27 29.01 12.57
N GLN A 205 -30.60 29.06 11.28
CA GLN A 205 -30.26 30.16 10.41
C GLN A 205 -31.21 31.35 10.58
N GLY A 206 -30.61 32.52 10.73
CA GLY A 206 -31.26 33.81 10.96
C GLY A 206 -30.23 34.92 10.77
N SER A 207 -30.42 36.09 11.37
CA SER A 207 -29.46 37.21 11.22
C SER A 207 -28.06 36.93 11.78
N ASN A 208 -27.94 36.05 12.80
CA ASN A 208 -26.68 35.76 13.50
C ASN A 208 -26.30 34.26 13.57
N ASN A 209 -26.99 33.36 12.85
CA ASN A 209 -26.78 31.89 12.84
C ASN A 209 -26.48 31.26 14.23
N LEU A 210 -27.53 30.88 14.97
CA LEU A 210 -27.38 30.34 16.32
C LEU A 210 -27.11 28.83 16.29
N GLU A 211 -26.04 28.38 16.96
CA GLU A 211 -25.76 26.97 17.18
C GLU A 211 -26.33 26.51 18.53
N THR A 212 -26.93 25.31 18.58
CA THR A 212 -27.55 24.78 19.79
C THR A 212 -27.41 23.26 19.91
N TYR A 213 -27.14 22.81 21.13
CA TYR A 213 -27.16 21.40 21.53
C TYR A 213 -28.55 20.94 22.02
N ASN A 214 -29.62 21.70 21.75
CA ASN A 214 -30.99 21.34 22.15
C ASN A 214 -31.44 20.02 21.50
N ALA A 215 -31.53 18.96 22.31
CA ALA A 215 -31.88 17.61 21.87
C ALA A 215 -33.39 17.44 21.59
N ASP A 216 -34.24 18.39 21.97
CA ASP A 216 -35.67 18.33 21.64
C ASP A 216 -35.94 18.65 20.17
N ILE A 217 -35.05 19.39 19.50
CA ILE A 217 -35.12 19.64 18.04
C ILE A 217 -35.09 18.31 17.26
N PRO A 218 -34.03 17.48 17.35
CA PRO A 218 -33.98 16.21 16.62
C PRO A 218 -35.04 15.20 17.09
N ARG A 219 -35.41 15.16 18.37
CA ARG A 219 -36.54 14.34 18.85
C ARG A 219 -37.86 14.73 18.20
N ALA A 220 -38.17 16.02 18.09
CA ALA A 220 -39.39 16.51 17.44
C ALA A 220 -39.39 16.21 15.93
N ILE A 221 -38.24 16.39 15.26
CA ILE A 221 -38.06 16.00 13.84
C ILE A 221 -38.30 14.48 13.68
N SER A 222 -37.70 13.65 14.53
CA SER A 222 -37.90 12.20 14.53
C SER A 222 -39.37 11.82 14.67
N ALA A 223 -40.11 12.46 15.59
CA ALA A 223 -41.53 12.21 15.79
C ALA A 223 -42.39 12.52 14.54
N LEU A 224 -42.01 13.53 13.75
CA LEU A 224 -42.70 13.92 12.51
C LEU A 224 -42.41 12.97 11.32
N LEU A 225 -41.25 12.29 11.32
CA LEU A 225 -40.84 11.39 10.23
C LEU A 225 -41.69 10.11 10.10
N PRO A 226 -41.87 9.57 8.87
CA PRO A 226 -42.47 8.26 8.64
C PRO A 226 -41.78 7.14 9.46
N PRO A 227 -42.50 6.08 9.89
CA PRO A 227 -41.92 5.00 10.71
C PRO A 227 -40.66 4.33 10.12
N LYS A 228 -40.59 4.20 8.79
CA LYS A 228 -39.46 3.57 8.06
C LYS A 228 -38.47 4.59 7.49
N SER A 229 -38.17 5.68 8.21
CA SER A 229 -37.21 6.70 7.74
C SER A 229 -35.83 6.43 8.33
N ALA A 230 -34.80 6.34 7.47
CA ALA A 230 -33.46 5.91 7.88
C ALA A 230 -32.87 6.72 9.05
N ASN A 231 -33.02 8.04 9.05
CA ASN A 231 -32.51 8.89 10.14
C ASN A 231 -33.40 8.96 11.39
N LYS A 232 -34.57 8.31 11.42
CA LYS A 232 -35.54 8.48 12.53
C LYS A 232 -34.97 8.06 13.88
N GLU A 233 -34.27 6.93 13.90
CA GLU A 233 -33.62 6.43 15.12
C GLU A 233 -32.44 7.33 15.50
N ARG A 234 -31.53 7.65 14.57
CA ARG A 234 -30.38 8.55 14.82
C ARG A 234 -30.78 9.93 15.38
N LEU A 235 -31.94 10.45 15.00
CA LEU A 235 -32.53 11.68 15.54
C LEU A 235 -33.23 11.51 16.90
N ALA A 236 -33.71 10.30 17.23
CA ALA A 236 -34.31 9.98 18.53
C ALA A 236 -33.30 9.51 19.59
N GLY A 237 -32.11 9.07 19.17
CA GLY A 237 -31.03 8.57 20.03
C GLY A 237 -31.36 7.30 20.85
N PRO A 238 -31.96 6.23 20.29
CA PRO A 238 -32.19 4.99 21.03
C PRO A 238 -30.87 4.29 21.40
N GLU A 239 -29.85 4.40 20.55
CA GLU A 239 -28.49 3.88 20.79
C GLU A 239 -27.67 4.75 21.76
N PHE A 240 -28.17 5.93 22.14
CA PHE A 240 -27.42 6.89 22.97
C PHE A 240 -26.97 6.31 24.31
N GLY A 241 -27.79 5.47 24.95
CA GLY A 241 -27.42 4.76 26.18
C GLY A 241 -26.25 3.79 26.00
N PHE A 242 -26.17 3.13 24.84
CA PHE A 242 -25.06 2.25 24.48
C PHE A 242 -23.78 3.04 24.17
N HIS A 243 -23.86 4.12 23.40
CA HIS A 243 -22.67 4.97 23.13
C HIS A 243 -22.17 5.69 24.39
N LEU A 244 -23.06 6.11 25.30
CA LEU A 244 -22.69 6.64 26.60
C LEU A 244 -22.01 5.57 27.48
N ALA A 245 -22.52 4.34 27.48
CA ALA A 245 -21.90 3.22 28.18
C ALA A 245 -20.51 2.88 27.64
N ASP A 246 -20.32 2.91 26.32
CA ASP A 246 -19.01 2.72 25.67
C ASP A 246 -18.03 3.85 26.05
N ALA A 247 -18.46 5.12 26.00
CA ALA A 247 -17.64 6.25 26.42
C ALA A 247 -17.29 6.21 27.93
N VAL A 248 -18.19 5.67 28.78
CA VAL A 248 -17.88 5.39 30.19
C VAL A 248 -16.86 4.26 30.33
N MET A 249 -16.99 3.17 29.57
CA MET A 249 -15.99 2.08 29.53
C MET A 249 -14.61 2.59 29.13
N ASN A 250 -14.53 3.38 28.05
CA ASN A 250 -13.29 4.00 27.59
C ASN A 250 -12.67 4.93 28.66
N ARG A 251 -13.51 5.58 29.49
CA ARG A 251 -13.05 6.43 30.60
C ARG A 251 -12.50 5.63 31.79
N ILE A 252 -13.02 4.43 32.06
CA ILE A 252 -12.56 3.56 33.16
C ILE A 252 -11.58 2.47 32.72
N GLU A 253 -11.27 2.38 31.43
CA GLU A 253 -10.54 1.27 30.80
C GLU A 253 -9.25 0.89 31.56
N LYS A 254 -8.44 1.88 31.95
CA LYS A 254 -7.22 1.63 32.72
C LYS A 254 -7.51 0.91 34.05
N GLN A 255 -8.45 1.40 34.84
CA GLN A 255 -8.83 0.80 36.13
C GLN A 255 -9.48 -0.57 35.94
N TRP A 256 -10.27 -0.73 34.87
CA TRP A 256 -10.88 -2.00 34.50
C TRP A 256 -9.83 -3.08 34.19
N LYS A 257 -8.79 -2.72 33.42
CA LYS A 257 -7.66 -3.60 33.08
C LYS A 257 -6.85 -3.98 34.31
N GLU A 258 -6.51 -2.99 35.15
CA GLU A 258 -5.77 -3.19 36.41
C GLU A 258 -6.50 -4.13 37.37
N ILE A 259 -7.80 -3.91 37.63
CA ILE A 259 -8.62 -4.81 38.47
C ILE A 259 -8.70 -6.22 37.86
N GLY A 260 -8.86 -6.32 36.54
CA GLY A 260 -8.90 -7.61 35.84
C GLY A 260 -7.57 -8.38 35.92
N ALA A 261 -6.44 -7.68 35.96
CA ALA A 261 -5.13 -8.27 36.18
C ALA A 261 -4.94 -8.68 37.64
N GLU A 262 -5.30 -7.84 38.61
CA GLU A 262 -5.27 -8.16 40.04
C GLU A 262 -6.06 -9.44 40.37
N ASP A 263 -7.32 -9.51 39.93
CA ASP A 263 -8.23 -10.60 40.30
C ASP A 263 -7.83 -11.97 39.73
N ARG A 264 -7.10 -11.99 38.61
CA ARG A 264 -6.71 -13.22 37.89
C ARG A 264 -5.23 -13.57 38.01
N ALA A 265 -4.36 -12.60 38.37
CA ALA A 265 -2.92 -12.77 38.41
C ALA A 265 -2.24 -12.16 39.67
N GLY A 266 -3.00 -11.85 40.73
CA GLY A 266 -2.50 -11.20 41.95
C GLY A 266 -1.19 -11.78 42.52
N ASP A 267 -1.06 -13.11 42.62
CA ASP A 267 0.17 -13.77 43.10
C ASP A 267 1.40 -13.48 42.20
N SER A 268 1.17 -13.37 40.88
CA SER A 268 2.22 -13.06 39.90
C SER A 268 2.60 -11.59 39.92
N LEU A 269 1.61 -10.69 40.06
CA LEU A 269 1.83 -9.27 40.25
C LEU A 269 2.59 -9.00 41.57
N ALA A 270 2.26 -9.71 42.65
CA ALA A 270 2.96 -9.63 43.93
C ALA A 270 4.45 -10.05 43.82
N LYS A 271 4.76 -11.10 43.04
CA LYS A 271 6.15 -11.47 42.72
C LYS A 271 6.88 -10.35 41.98
N LEU A 272 6.26 -9.75 40.96
CA LEU A 272 6.87 -8.66 40.17
C LEU A 272 7.09 -7.41 41.03
N LEU A 273 6.13 -7.05 41.90
CA LEU A 273 6.23 -5.93 42.85
C LEU A 273 7.40 -6.05 43.84
N SER A 274 8.00 -7.23 44.01
CA SER A 274 9.21 -7.41 44.83
C SER A 274 10.48 -6.80 44.21
N ARG A 275 10.46 -6.47 42.91
CA ARG A 275 11.62 -5.93 42.16
C ARG A 275 11.30 -4.72 41.25
N TYR A 276 10.04 -4.50 40.94
CA TYR A 276 9.57 -3.49 39.99
C TYR A 276 8.43 -2.67 40.58
N THR A 277 8.24 -1.44 40.09
CA THR A 277 6.93 -0.78 40.17
C THR A 277 6.13 -1.11 38.91
N ILE A 278 4.84 -1.39 39.05
CA ILE A 278 3.93 -1.67 37.93
C ILE A 278 3.19 -0.36 37.60
N SER A 279 3.27 0.11 36.35
CA SER A 279 2.60 1.35 35.90
C SER A 279 1.35 1.10 35.04
N ALA A 280 1.25 -0.11 34.47
CA ALA A 280 0.06 -0.67 33.84
C ALA A 280 0.08 -2.21 33.95
N SER A 281 -1.10 -2.82 34.02
CA SER A 281 -1.27 -4.28 33.91
C SER A 281 -2.61 -4.60 33.25
N ASP A 282 -2.64 -5.62 32.40
CA ASP A 282 -3.84 -6.07 31.69
C ASP A 282 -3.78 -7.58 31.40
N ILE A 283 -4.94 -8.20 31.24
CA ILE A 283 -5.08 -9.60 30.84
C ILE A 283 -5.96 -9.64 29.59
N ASN A 284 -5.33 -9.79 28.43
CA ASN A 284 -5.96 -9.64 27.12
C ASN A 284 -5.33 -10.59 26.07
N PRO A 285 -5.98 -10.81 24.92
CA PRO A 285 -5.45 -11.62 23.81
C PRO A 285 -4.81 -10.75 22.72
N TYR A 286 -4.23 -9.59 23.06
CA TYR A 286 -3.53 -8.75 22.09
C TYR A 286 -2.20 -9.40 21.71
N HIS A 287 -1.78 -9.22 20.46
CA HIS A 287 -0.52 -9.72 19.92
C HIS A 287 0.15 -8.64 19.07
N GLY A 288 1.44 -8.39 19.30
CA GLY A 288 2.27 -7.54 18.46
C GLY A 288 3.19 -8.36 17.56
N THR A 289 3.82 -7.73 16.57
CA THR A 289 4.88 -8.36 15.73
C THR A 289 6.03 -8.99 16.53
N GLU A 290 6.21 -8.49 17.75
CA GLU A 290 7.19 -8.88 18.75
C GLU A 290 6.78 -10.10 19.62
N PHE A 291 5.51 -10.56 19.60
CA PHE A 291 5.06 -11.68 20.45
C PHE A 291 3.75 -12.37 19.99
N GLY A 292 3.68 -13.69 20.18
CA GLY A 292 2.48 -14.52 19.95
C GLY A 292 2.74 -15.72 19.03
N LEU A 293 2.10 -16.86 19.26
CA LEU A 293 2.19 -17.96 18.29
C LEU A 293 1.42 -17.61 17.02
N SER A 294 1.89 -18.11 15.87
CA SER A 294 1.18 -17.88 14.61
C SER A 294 -0.23 -18.47 14.69
N TRP A 295 -1.22 -17.67 14.31
CA TRP A 295 -2.66 -17.96 14.20
C TRP A 295 -3.07 -19.25 13.45
N ARG A 296 -2.13 -19.98 12.86
CA ARG A 296 -2.37 -21.20 12.05
C ARG A 296 -2.24 -22.53 12.80
N ALA A 297 -1.93 -22.53 14.11
CA ALA A 297 -1.69 -23.76 14.87
C ALA A 297 -2.67 -24.03 16.04
N LYS A 298 -3.95 -23.59 15.92
CA LYS A 298 -5.05 -23.74 16.92
C LYS A 298 -4.77 -23.01 18.25
N GLY A 299 -5.42 -21.89 18.57
CA GLY A 299 -6.57 -21.25 17.92
C GLY A 299 -6.78 -19.81 18.42
N PRO A 300 -8.01 -19.27 18.43
CA PRO A 300 -8.25 -17.90 18.87
C PRO A 300 -8.25 -17.79 20.42
N HIS A 301 -7.85 -16.62 20.93
CA HIS A 301 -7.94 -16.20 22.35
C HIS A 301 -6.90 -16.79 23.34
N GLU A 302 -5.62 -16.86 22.99
CA GLU A 302 -4.56 -16.98 24.00
C GLU A 302 -4.42 -15.67 24.79
N THR A 303 -5.10 -15.61 25.93
CA THR A 303 -5.08 -14.45 26.84
C THR A 303 -3.79 -14.45 27.67
N ASN A 304 -3.03 -13.35 27.63
CA ASN A 304 -1.76 -13.19 28.33
C ASN A 304 -1.86 -12.11 29.41
N LEU A 305 -1.05 -12.21 30.46
CA LEU A 305 -0.77 -11.08 31.35
C LEU A 305 0.28 -10.18 30.70
N HIS A 306 -0.09 -8.93 30.47
CA HIS A 306 0.77 -7.84 30.05
C HIS A 306 1.04 -6.92 31.24
N VAL A 307 2.29 -6.51 31.43
CA VAL A 307 2.70 -5.56 32.49
C VAL A 307 3.74 -4.57 31.98
N THR A 308 3.52 -3.29 32.24
CA THR A 308 4.54 -2.24 32.10
C THR A 308 5.22 -2.06 33.45
N LEU A 309 6.53 -2.36 33.50
CA LEU A 309 7.34 -2.38 34.72
C LEU A 309 8.41 -1.29 34.67
N HIS A 310 8.71 -0.66 35.81
CA HIS A 310 9.84 0.25 35.96
C HIS A 310 10.79 -0.20 37.08
N ARG A 311 12.07 0.16 36.93
CA ARG A 311 13.09 0.07 37.98
C ARG A 311 13.54 1.45 38.45
N PRO A 312 13.92 1.62 39.73
CA PRO A 312 14.40 2.91 40.25
C PRO A 312 15.63 3.50 39.52
N ASN A 313 16.45 2.66 38.88
CA ASN A 313 17.67 3.07 38.19
C ASN A 313 17.46 3.37 36.69
N PHE A 314 16.26 3.18 36.16
CA PHE A 314 15.93 3.46 34.76
C PHE A 314 15.64 4.96 34.55
N PRO A 315 15.88 5.51 33.34
CA PRO A 315 15.23 6.74 32.92
C PRO A 315 13.70 6.65 33.10
N PRO A 316 12.98 7.70 33.53
CA PRO A 316 11.53 7.63 33.77
C PRO A 316 10.70 7.24 32.54
N ASN A 317 11.26 7.47 31.34
CA ASN A 317 10.70 7.14 30.04
C ASN A 317 11.14 5.78 29.49
N LEU A 318 11.90 4.99 30.25
CA LEU A 318 12.22 3.59 29.95
C LEU A 318 11.40 2.66 30.85
N ALA A 319 10.70 1.71 30.23
CA ALA A 319 9.97 0.65 30.90
C ALA A 319 10.40 -0.73 30.39
N VAL A 320 10.08 -1.78 31.14
CA VAL A 320 10.15 -3.18 30.70
C VAL A 320 8.73 -3.67 30.45
N GLU A 321 8.45 -4.14 29.24
CA GLU A 321 7.20 -4.81 28.89
C GLU A 321 7.34 -6.32 29.15
N GLY A 322 6.67 -6.79 30.21
CA GLY A 322 6.59 -8.19 30.57
C GLY A 322 5.34 -8.85 30.01
N ILE A 323 5.51 -9.98 29.31
CA ILE A 323 4.41 -10.71 28.68
C ILE A 323 4.47 -12.18 29.12
N PHE A 324 3.34 -12.67 29.65
CA PHE A 324 3.23 -13.97 30.30
C PHE A 324 1.96 -14.73 29.91
N LEU A 325 2.13 -15.92 29.35
CA LEU A 325 1.06 -16.87 29.02
C LEU A 325 0.19 -17.19 30.25
N SER A 326 -1.13 -17.07 30.08
CA SER A 326 -2.10 -17.62 31.02
C SER A 326 -2.57 -18.98 30.51
N GLU A 327 -2.15 -20.06 31.17
CA GLU A 327 -2.58 -21.41 30.85
C GLU A 327 -3.46 -21.96 31.98
N ASN A 328 -4.67 -22.42 31.66
CA ASN A 328 -5.64 -22.95 32.62
C ASN A 328 -5.90 -22.01 33.83
N GLY A 329 -5.90 -20.70 33.59
CA GLY A 329 -6.09 -19.67 34.63
C GLY A 329 -4.87 -19.41 35.52
N LYS A 330 -3.67 -19.87 35.11
CA LYS A 330 -2.40 -19.63 35.81
C LYS A 330 -1.38 -18.98 34.90
N ILE A 331 -0.77 -17.89 35.39
CA ILE A 331 0.30 -17.18 34.70
C ILE A 331 1.61 -17.98 34.80
N GLN A 332 2.27 -18.19 33.66
CA GLN A 332 3.53 -18.94 33.54
C GLN A 332 4.74 -17.99 33.35
N GLY A 333 5.96 -18.47 33.61
CA GLY A 333 7.21 -17.78 33.24
C GLY A 333 7.65 -16.60 34.11
N VAL A 334 6.86 -16.15 35.10
CA VAL A 334 7.20 -14.99 35.96
C VAL A 334 8.52 -15.20 36.74
N ASP A 335 8.75 -16.40 37.27
CA ASP A 335 9.99 -16.70 38.00
C ASP A 335 11.23 -16.75 37.07
N GLU A 336 11.04 -17.16 35.82
CA GLU A 336 12.07 -17.20 34.79
C GLU A 336 12.42 -15.80 34.27
N PHE A 337 11.40 -14.96 34.03
CA PHE A 337 11.56 -13.54 33.73
C PHE A 337 12.34 -12.82 34.83
N ILE A 338 12.00 -13.05 36.11
CA ILE A 338 12.69 -12.45 37.26
C ILE A 338 14.15 -12.91 37.35
N LYS A 339 14.45 -14.13 36.87
CA LYS A 339 15.80 -14.73 36.88
C LYS A 339 16.66 -14.25 35.71
N THR A 340 16.11 -14.13 34.51
CA THR A 340 16.84 -13.84 33.25
C THR A 340 16.79 -12.37 32.86
N GLY A 341 15.68 -11.66 33.17
CA GLY A 341 15.38 -10.33 32.66
C GLY A 341 16.45 -9.28 32.95
N SER A 342 17.13 -9.38 34.09
CA SER A 342 18.23 -8.47 34.43
C SER A 342 19.34 -8.45 33.38
N GLN A 343 19.60 -9.52 32.64
CA GLN A 343 20.68 -9.52 31.63
C GLN A 343 20.39 -8.54 30.48
N TYR A 344 19.14 -8.43 30.04
CA TYR A 344 18.73 -7.51 28.98
C TYR A 344 18.61 -6.08 29.49
N GLU A 345 18.17 -5.92 30.74
CA GLU A 345 18.11 -4.63 31.43
C GLU A 345 19.53 -4.05 31.62
N ASP A 346 20.45 -4.85 32.15
CA ASP A 346 21.85 -4.47 32.39
C ASP A 346 22.58 -4.21 31.06
N LEU A 347 22.32 -5.01 30.02
CA LEU A 347 22.83 -4.76 28.66
C LEU A 347 22.33 -3.42 28.11
N THR A 348 21.03 -3.15 28.22
CA THR A 348 20.41 -1.90 27.78
C THR A 348 21.01 -0.69 28.54
N LEU A 349 21.13 -0.79 29.87
CA LEU A 349 21.74 0.24 30.71
C LEU A 349 23.24 0.48 30.39
N SER A 350 23.95 -0.54 29.90
CA SER A 350 25.37 -0.43 29.54
C SER A 350 25.63 0.43 28.29
N VAL A 351 24.59 0.69 27.48
CA VAL A 351 24.65 1.60 26.33
C VAL A 351 24.53 3.05 26.84
N THR A 352 25.62 3.58 27.41
CA THR A 352 25.65 4.87 28.10
C THR A 352 25.10 6.03 27.24
N TRP A 353 25.46 6.07 25.96
CA TRP A 353 25.03 7.14 25.05
C TRP A 353 23.51 7.14 24.80
N LEU A 354 22.87 5.98 24.87
CA LEU A 354 21.43 5.78 24.68
C LEU A 354 20.69 6.20 25.95
N MET A 355 21.21 5.81 27.12
CA MET A 355 20.69 6.25 28.40
C MET A 355 20.75 7.78 28.55
N ASP A 356 21.84 8.40 28.10
CA ASP A 356 21.97 9.86 28.05
C ASP A 356 21.07 10.53 27.00
N TRP A 357 20.73 9.83 25.92
CA TRP A 357 19.74 10.31 24.95
C TRP A 357 18.33 10.26 25.54
N LEU A 358 17.93 9.15 26.16
CA LEU A 358 16.61 9.00 26.81
C LEU A 358 16.39 10.05 27.92
N ARG A 359 17.40 10.29 28.77
CA ARG A 359 17.34 11.34 29.81
C ARG A 359 17.18 12.76 29.25
N LYS A 360 17.63 13.01 28.01
CA LYS A 360 17.51 14.32 27.33
C LYS A 360 16.19 14.47 26.57
N HIS A 361 15.47 13.38 26.32
CA HIS A 361 14.22 13.35 25.56
C HIS A 361 13.11 12.66 26.37
N PRO A 362 12.64 13.26 27.48
CA PRO A 362 11.65 12.66 28.37
C PRO A 362 10.26 12.51 27.73
N ASP A 363 10.04 13.12 26.58
CA ASP A 363 8.85 12.98 25.71
C ASP A 363 8.86 11.70 24.87
N ARG A 364 10.00 10.99 24.80
CA ARG A 364 10.20 9.80 23.95
C ARG A 364 10.19 8.54 24.80
N HIS A 365 9.30 7.61 24.47
CA HIS A 365 9.05 6.44 25.30
C HIS A 365 9.81 5.22 24.75
N ALA A 366 10.49 4.52 25.66
CA ALA A 366 11.29 3.35 25.39
C ALA A 366 10.76 2.12 26.15
N TYR A 367 10.61 1.01 25.45
CA TYR A 367 10.07 -0.24 25.96
C TYR A 367 11.03 -1.39 25.68
N LEU A 368 11.66 -1.92 26.72
CA LEU A 368 12.47 -3.14 26.67
C LEU A 368 11.52 -4.34 26.79
N PHE A 369 11.46 -5.20 25.77
CA PHE A 369 10.57 -6.35 25.80
C PHE A 369 11.22 -7.52 26.53
N ASN A 370 10.43 -8.31 27.27
CA ASN A 370 10.84 -9.61 27.77
C ASN A 370 9.63 -10.55 27.87
N VAL A 371 9.65 -11.56 27.01
CA VAL A 371 8.61 -12.56 26.79
C VAL A 371 9.13 -13.87 27.35
N HIS A 372 8.58 -14.35 28.47
CA HIS A 372 8.96 -15.61 29.12
C HIS A 372 10.47 -15.78 29.48
N GLY A 373 11.26 -14.71 29.50
CA GLY A 373 12.71 -14.76 29.76
C GLY A 373 13.59 -14.56 28.51
N LEU A 374 12.99 -14.38 27.33
CA LEU A 374 13.67 -13.93 26.12
C LEU A 374 13.25 -12.50 25.78
N SER A 375 14.21 -11.61 25.56
CA SER A 375 13.91 -10.26 25.09
C SER A 375 13.54 -10.26 23.60
N LEU A 376 14.29 -11.00 22.77
CA LEU A 376 13.90 -11.37 21.42
C LEU A 376 13.25 -12.77 21.41
N GLY A 377 11.95 -12.82 21.68
CA GLY A 377 11.18 -14.08 21.70
C GLY A 377 11.01 -14.73 20.31
N GLU A 378 10.61 -15.99 20.28
CA GLU A 378 10.50 -16.81 19.05
C GLU A 378 9.67 -16.15 17.93
N HIS A 379 8.57 -15.48 18.26
CA HIS A 379 7.76 -14.81 17.25
C HIS A 379 8.49 -13.61 16.64
N ALA A 380 9.10 -12.77 17.49
CA ALA A 380 9.93 -11.66 17.02
C ALA A 380 11.07 -12.16 16.13
N MET A 381 11.72 -13.27 16.50
CA MET A 381 12.78 -13.89 15.69
C MET A 381 12.26 -14.38 14.32
N GLN A 382 11.07 -14.98 14.26
CA GLN A 382 10.43 -15.40 13.01
C GLN A 382 10.02 -14.21 12.12
N THR A 383 9.53 -13.12 12.72
CA THR A 383 9.17 -11.89 11.99
C THR A 383 10.43 -11.18 11.49
N PHE A 384 11.45 -11.03 12.34
CA PHE A 384 12.78 -10.51 11.98
C PHE A 384 13.40 -11.30 10.82
N THR A 385 13.34 -12.64 10.87
CA THR A 385 13.85 -13.51 9.80
C THR A 385 13.18 -13.20 8.46
N LYS A 386 11.85 -13.09 8.43
CA LYS A 386 11.11 -12.74 7.20
C LYS A 386 11.43 -11.33 6.73
N ASP A 387 11.47 -10.35 7.64
CA ASP A 387 11.76 -8.97 7.30
C ASP A 387 13.16 -8.79 6.70
N MET A 388 14.17 -9.45 7.27
CA MET A 388 15.54 -9.42 6.75
C MET A 388 15.71 -10.23 5.46
N GLN A 389 14.98 -11.34 5.29
CA GLN A 389 14.94 -12.08 4.02
C GLN A 389 14.34 -11.23 2.89
N LEU A 390 13.28 -10.45 3.16
CA LEU A 390 12.70 -9.47 2.24
C LEU A 390 13.61 -8.24 1.95
N ARG A 391 14.84 -8.25 2.48
CA ARG A 391 15.88 -7.21 2.32
C ARG A 391 17.24 -7.82 1.99
N GLU A 392 17.25 -9.11 1.65
CA GLU A 392 18.43 -9.94 1.38
C GLU A 392 19.51 -9.97 2.50
N ARG A 393 19.19 -9.48 3.72
CA ARG A 393 20.10 -9.45 4.88
C ARG A 393 20.15 -10.80 5.61
N GLY A 394 20.40 -11.88 4.87
CA GLY A 394 20.60 -13.23 5.42
C GLY A 394 21.76 -13.31 6.41
N ASP A 395 22.78 -12.45 6.23
CA ASP A 395 23.89 -12.26 7.18
C ASP A 395 23.41 -11.83 8.57
N LEU A 396 22.42 -10.94 8.64
CA LEU A 396 21.83 -10.51 9.89
C LEU A 396 20.93 -11.59 10.51
N VAL A 397 20.24 -12.39 9.70
CA VAL A 397 19.47 -13.54 10.19
C VAL A 397 20.38 -14.51 10.94
N GLU A 398 21.49 -14.93 10.33
CA GLU A 398 22.48 -15.82 10.97
C GLU A 398 23.07 -15.20 12.23
N LYS A 399 23.49 -13.93 12.16
CA LYS A 399 24.10 -13.18 13.28
C LYS A 399 23.16 -13.02 14.48
N VAL A 400 21.89 -12.67 14.24
CA VAL A 400 20.88 -12.52 15.31
C VAL A 400 20.46 -13.88 15.86
N HIS A 401 20.24 -14.89 15.00
CA HIS A 401 19.88 -16.24 15.45
C HIS A 401 20.97 -16.85 16.35
N ALA A 402 22.25 -16.61 16.05
CA ALA A 402 23.36 -17.10 16.86
C ALA A 402 23.45 -16.45 18.26
N GLN A 403 22.78 -15.31 18.49
CA GLN A 403 22.88 -14.52 19.72
C GLN A 403 21.53 -14.18 20.37
N GLN A 404 20.43 -14.74 19.87
CA GLN A 404 19.04 -14.42 20.27
C GLN A 404 18.81 -14.35 21.78
N SER A 405 19.33 -15.31 22.55
CA SER A 405 19.19 -15.39 24.01
C SER A 405 20.00 -14.35 24.80
N GLN A 406 20.80 -13.52 24.12
CA GLN A 406 21.63 -12.47 24.69
C GLN A 406 21.29 -11.08 24.12
N ILE A 407 20.46 -11.00 23.09
CA ILE A 407 20.02 -9.75 22.44
C ILE A 407 18.86 -9.14 23.24
N ALA A 408 18.91 -7.82 23.45
CA ALA A 408 17.78 -7.05 23.99
C ALA A 408 16.98 -6.38 22.87
N LEU A 409 15.66 -6.60 22.83
CA LEU A 409 14.71 -5.94 21.93
C LEU A 409 14.15 -4.69 22.63
N LEU A 410 14.42 -3.53 22.05
CA LEU A 410 14.04 -2.22 22.58
C LEU A 410 13.23 -1.43 21.54
N LYS A 411 12.01 -1.03 21.87
CA LYS A 411 11.19 -0.15 21.01
C LYS A 411 11.25 1.28 21.49
N ILE A 412 11.50 2.24 20.59
CA ILE A 412 11.56 3.67 20.89
C ILE A 412 10.72 4.42 19.83
N ASP A 413 9.65 5.07 20.27
CA ASP A 413 8.73 5.87 19.42
C ASP A 413 8.28 5.16 18.11
N GLY A 414 8.06 3.84 18.17
CA GLY A 414 7.65 3.01 17.03
C GLY A 414 8.80 2.33 16.28
N ALA A 415 10.06 2.60 16.61
CA ALA A 415 11.22 1.95 16.03
C ALA A 415 11.70 0.77 16.89
N ASP A 416 11.85 -0.41 16.28
CA ASP A 416 12.31 -1.64 16.93
C ASP A 416 13.85 -1.78 16.75
N TRP A 417 14.58 -1.84 17.86
CA TRP A 417 16.04 -1.93 17.92
C TRP A 417 16.48 -3.22 18.60
N LEU A 418 17.52 -3.85 18.06
CA LEU A 418 18.20 -4.99 18.70
C LEU A 418 19.54 -4.52 19.26
N ILE A 419 19.77 -4.73 20.57
CA ILE A 419 21.05 -4.45 21.24
C ILE A 419 21.80 -5.76 21.41
N PHE A 420 23.03 -5.81 20.90
CA PHE A 420 23.90 -7.00 20.96
C PHE A 420 24.82 -6.98 22.19
N PRO A 421 25.41 -8.12 22.60
CA PRO A 421 26.24 -8.24 23.82
C PRO A 421 27.51 -7.36 23.84
N ASP A 422 28.06 -7.02 22.68
CA ASP A 422 29.18 -6.07 22.53
C ASP A 422 28.75 -4.59 22.61
N ARG A 423 27.43 -4.35 22.64
CA ARG A 423 26.69 -3.08 22.71
C ARG A 423 26.47 -2.36 21.38
N HIS A 424 26.68 -3.01 20.23
CA HIS A 424 26.18 -2.43 18.97
C HIS A 424 24.65 -2.53 18.89
N LEU A 425 24.03 -1.59 18.17
CA LEU A 425 22.59 -1.58 17.92
C LEU A 425 22.31 -1.87 16.46
N LEU A 426 21.25 -2.62 16.19
CA LEU A 426 20.70 -2.85 14.86
C LEU A 426 19.28 -2.29 14.79
N LEU A 427 19.00 -1.44 13.79
CA LEU A 427 17.65 -1.03 13.47
C LEU A 427 16.93 -2.19 12.76
N TRP A 428 15.97 -2.83 13.43
CA TRP A 428 15.14 -3.85 12.79
C TRP A 428 14.01 -3.20 11.99
N ARG A 429 13.18 -2.36 12.61
CA ARG A 429 11.94 -1.86 12.00
C ARG A 429 11.59 -0.46 12.49
N TYR A 430 10.72 0.24 11.77
CA TYR A 430 10.44 1.66 12.01
C TYR A 430 8.99 2.01 11.69
N GLU A 431 8.11 2.16 12.68
CA GLU A 431 6.72 2.58 12.45
C GLU A 431 6.55 4.10 12.65
N TRP A 432 6.17 4.80 11.56
CA TRP A 432 5.83 6.24 11.53
C TRP A 432 7.01 7.23 11.73
N PHE A 433 6.81 8.48 11.31
CA PHE A 433 7.83 9.53 11.13
C PHE A 433 8.53 10.08 12.40
N ARG A 434 8.69 9.33 13.50
CA ARG A 434 9.17 9.88 14.80
C ARG A 434 10.36 9.21 15.48
N GLY A 435 10.73 7.96 15.19
CA GLY A 435 11.60 7.13 16.06
C GLY A 435 13.05 6.83 15.63
N LEU A 436 13.68 7.57 14.72
CA LEU A 436 15.15 7.47 14.55
C LEU A 436 15.82 8.25 15.69
N LEU A 437 16.86 7.68 16.32
CA LEU A 437 17.37 8.18 17.61
C LEU A 437 18.12 9.53 17.51
N LYS A 438 19.43 9.49 17.23
CA LYS A 438 20.27 10.69 17.08
C LYS A 438 20.32 11.21 15.64
N TRP A 439 19.72 10.47 14.72
CA TRP A 439 19.89 10.60 13.27
C TRP A 439 18.58 10.94 12.58
N ARG A 440 18.71 11.57 11.43
CA ARG A 440 17.64 11.86 10.48
C ARG A 440 17.69 10.82 9.36
N PRO A 441 16.61 10.65 8.58
CA PRO A 441 16.64 9.84 7.36
C PRO A 441 17.84 10.16 6.44
N ASP A 442 18.19 11.44 6.30
CA ASP A 442 19.26 11.89 5.41
C ASP A 442 20.68 11.42 5.84
N ASP A 443 20.88 11.07 7.13
CA ASP A 443 22.18 10.60 7.63
C ASP A 443 22.55 9.19 7.13
N PHE A 444 21.60 8.47 6.51
CA PHE A 444 21.78 7.11 5.99
C PHE A 444 22.08 7.07 4.48
N GLY A 445 21.96 8.19 3.77
CA GLY A 445 22.14 8.28 2.32
C GLY A 445 20.83 8.43 1.54
N GLU A 446 20.94 8.84 0.27
CA GLU A 446 19.76 9.04 -0.59
C GLU A 446 19.04 7.71 -0.85
N GLY A 447 17.72 7.69 -0.69
CA GLY A 447 16.87 6.52 -0.96
C GLY A 447 16.71 5.53 0.18
N GLU A 448 17.72 5.32 1.05
CA GLU A 448 17.65 4.34 2.14
C GLU A 448 16.47 4.61 3.11
N CYS A 449 16.44 5.81 3.70
CA CYS A 449 15.43 6.17 4.70
C CYS A 449 14.33 7.11 4.18
N ALA A 450 14.45 7.62 2.95
CA ALA A 450 13.60 8.69 2.43
C ALA A 450 12.16 8.24 2.07
N ASN A 451 11.95 6.95 1.79
CA ASN A 451 10.73 6.45 1.14
C ASN A 451 9.93 5.43 1.99
N TYR A 452 9.80 5.68 3.30
CA TYR A 452 9.21 4.72 4.26
C TYR A 452 7.85 4.14 3.85
N ARG A 453 6.94 4.96 3.30
CA ARG A 453 5.59 4.53 2.87
C ARG A 453 5.57 3.57 1.67
N VAL A 454 6.71 3.40 0.98
CA VAL A 454 6.79 2.70 -0.31
C VAL A 454 7.86 1.59 -0.29
N ASN A 455 8.78 1.60 0.69
CA ASN A 455 9.93 0.70 0.77
C ASN A 455 9.97 -0.13 2.07
N ASN A 456 8.80 -0.42 2.66
CA ASN A 456 8.59 -1.28 3.85
C ASN A 456 9.51 -1.06 5.09
N GLY A 457 10.23 0.06 5.17
CA GLY A 457 11.25 0.32 6.20
C GLY A 457 12.69 0.26 5.69
N GLY A 458 13.07 1.03 4.67
CA GLY A 458 14.42 0.97 4.07
C GLY A 458 15.62 1.27 5.00
N CYS A 459 15.41 1.81 6.21
CA CYS A 459 16.47 1.92 7.25
C CYS A 459 16.76 0.61 8.00
N SER A 460 15.93 -0.41 7.82
CA SER A 460 16.07 -1.71 8.48
C SER A 460 17.39 -2.38 8.05
N GLY A 461 18.09 -3.03 8.97
CA GLY A 461 19.40 -3.63 8.68
C GLY A 461 20.60 -2.71 8.94
N ARG A 462 20.37 -1.45 9.35
CA ARG A 462 21.45 -0.49 9.64
C ARG A 462 21.96 -0.63 11.07
N GLU A 463 23.28 -0.69 11.21
CA GLU A 463 23.97 -0.92 12.47
C GLU A 463 24.64 0.35 13.03
N ILE A 464 24.73 0.45 14.36
CA ILE A 464 25.28 1.58 15.11
C ILE A 464 26.29 1.06 16.12
N SER A 465 27.43 1.74 16.25
CA SER A 465 28.50 1.34 17.16
C SER A 465 28.12 1.46 18.65
N PRO A 466 28.85 0.78 19.56
CA PRO A 466 28.72 0.97 21.00
C PRO A 466 28.85 2.43 21.49
N GLU A 467 29.47 3.31 20.71
CA GLU A 467 29.65 4.75 20.98
C GLU A 467 28.50 5.61 20.43
N GLY A 468 27.63 5.03 19.60
CA GLY A 468 26.50 5.74 18.99
C GLY A 468 26.87 6.45 17.69
N THR A 469 27.72 5.85 16.86
CA THR A 469 27.98 6.30 15.47
C THR A 469 27.37 5.33 14.47
N LEU A 470 26.90 5.83 13.32
CA LEU A 470 26.36 4.98 12.25
C LEU A 470 27.49 4.17 11.60
N ILE A 471 27.32 2.85 11.54
CA ILE A 471 28.27 1.96 10.86
C ILE A 471 27.95 2.00 9.35
N ALA A 472 28.99 2.05 8.52
CA ALA A 472 28.86 1.94 7.07
C ALA A 472 28.30 0.56 6.68
N ALA A 473 27.53 0.48 5.60
CA ALA A 473 27.07 -0.81 5.09
C ALA A 473 28.26 -1.74 4.77
N GLY A 474 28.07 -3.05 4.96
CA GLY A 474 29.08 -4.05 4.60
C GLY A 474 29.42 -4.01 3.10
N THR A 475 30.59 -4.53 2.72
CA THR A 475 30.91 -4.69 1.29
C THR A 475 30.04 -5.81 0.70
N PRO A 476 29.31 -5.58 -0.40
CA PRO A 476 28.49 -6.62 -1.01
C PRO A 476 29.32 -7.84 -1.49
N ARG A 477 28.69 -9.03 -1.48
CA ARG A 477 29.38 -10.32 -1.74
C ARG A 477 29.98 -10.42 -3.15
N ASP A 478 29.28 -9.88 -4.14
CA ASP A 478 29.77 -9.75 -5.53
C ASP A 478 31.03 -8.87 -5.59
N MET A 479 31.07 -7.77 -4.82
CA MET A 479 32.19 -6.83 -4.79
C MET A 479 33.42 -7.43 -4.08
N GLU A 480 33.22 -8.24 -3.04
CA GLU A 480 34.30 -9.05 -2.46
C GLU A 480 34.83 -10.10 -3.46
N CYS A 481 33.92 -10.80 -4.15
CA CYS A 481 34.23 -11.79 -5.19
C CYS A 481 35.01 -11.17 -6.38
N LEU A 482 34.54 -10.04 -6.92
CA LEU A 482 35.21 -9.28 -7.97
C LEU A 482 36.59 -8.76 -7.52
N LYS A 483 36.72 -8.32 -6.26
CA LYS A 483 38.00 -7.87 -5.68
C LYS A 483 39.00 -9.02 -5.57
N ALA A 484 38.56 -10.19 -5.07
CA ALA A 484 39.39 -11.39 -4.99
C ALA A 484 39.83 -11.86 -6.39
N TRP A 485 38.91 -11.87 -7.36
CA TRP A 485 39.22 -12.24 -8.75
C TRP A 485 40.20 -11.26 -9.41
N ARG A 486 39.97 -9.94 -9.31
CA ARG A 486 40.91 -8.91 -9.83
C ARG A 486 42.31 -9.03 -9.20
N SER A 487 42.41 -9.42 -7.92
CA SER A 487 43.71 -9.61 -7.25
C SER A 487 44.48 -10.84 -7.76
N SER A 488 43.80 -11.82 -8.35
CA SER A 488 44.39 -13.04 -8.92
C SER A 488 44.57 -12.99 -10.44
N HIS A 489 43.86 -12.09 -11.14
CA HIS A 489 43.82 -11.99 -12.60
C HIS A 489 44.29 -10.60 -13.08
N SER A 490 45.58 -10.31 -12.90
CA SER A 490 46.19 -8.98 -13.11
C SER A 490 46.27 -8.49 -14.58
N SER A 491 45.79 -9.27 -15.54
CA SER A 491 45.85 -8.97 -16.97
C SER A 491 44.46 -9.02 -17.64
N ILE A 492 43.53 -8.17 -17.19
CA ILE A 492 42.29 -7.90 -17.93
C ILE A 492 42.66 -7.10 -19.19
N SER A 493 42.92 -7.80 -20.29
CA SER A 493 43.05 -7.16 -21.60
C SER A 493 41.73 -6.50 -21.97
N SER A 494 41.77 -5.29 -22.53
CA SER A 494 40.60 -4.59 -23.06
C SER A 494 40.07 -5.32 -24.31
N GLN A 495 39.30 -6.38 -24.09
CA GLN A 495 38.74 -7.21 -25.15
C GLN A 495 37.48 -6.56 -25.71
N THR A 496 37.45 -6.36 -27.01
CA THR A 496 36.30 -5.86 -27.78
C THR A 496 35.46 -7.01 -28.36
N GLY A 497 35.53 -8.19 -27.74
CA GLY A 497 34.82 -9.39 -28.16
C GLY A 497 33.44 -9.48 -27.52
N ALA A 498 32.53 -10.21 -28.17
CA ALA A 498 31.24 -10.54 -27.57
C ALA A 498 31.43 -11.48 -26.36
N LEU A 499 30.66 -11.22 -25.31
CA LEU A 499 30.61 -12.01 -24.09
C LEU A 499 29.24 -12.70 -23.96
N PHE A 500 29.23 -13.87 -23.31
CA PHE A 500 28.05 -14.73 -23.18
C PHE A 500 27.77 -15.02 -21.71
N GLU A 501 26.50 -15.00 -21.34
CA GLU A 501 26.03 -15.25 -19.99
C GLU A 501 26.21 -16.73 -19.60
N VAL A 502 26.83 -16.97 -18.44
CA VAL A 502 27.10 -18.32 -17.93
C VAL A 502 26.72 -18.45 -16.46
N TYR A 503 26.34 -19.68 -16.09
CA TYR A 503 25.84 -20.00 -14.75
C TYR A 503 26.45 -21.30 -14.25
N GLU A 504 26.99 -21.28 -13.04
CA GLU A 504 27.47 -22.47 -12.33
C GLU A 504 27.24 -22.29 -10.83
N GLN A 505 26.73 -23.33 -10.15
CA GLN A 505 26.42 -23.34 -8.70
C GLN A 505 25.54 -22.15 -8.26
N GLY A 506 24.50 -21.84 -9.05
CA GLY A 506 23.59 -20.71 -8.79
C GLY A 506 24.23 -19.32 -8.83
N ARG A 507 25.38 -19.13 -9.51
CA ARG A 507 26.01 -17.82 -9.71
C ARG A 507 26.19 -17.49 -11.19
N GLY A 508 25.87 -16.25 -11.55
CA GLY A 508 26.00 -15.68 -12.90
C GLY A 508 27.35 -15.00 -13.14
N GLY A 509 27.88 -15.15 -14.35
CA GLY A 509 29.12 -14.54 -14.84
C GLY A 509 29.16 -14.52 -16.38
N PHE A 510 30.32 -14.21 -16.98
CA PHE A 510 30.45 -14.10 -18.44
C PHE A 510 31.72 -14.76 -19.00
N ILE A 511 31.59 -15.46 -20.12
CA ILE A 511 32.70 -16.01 -20.93
C ILE A 511 32.89 -15.23 -22.24
N ASP A 512 34.05 -15.37 -22.85
CA ASP A 512 34.28 -15.02 -24.26
C ASP A 512 33.91 -16.16 -25.23
N ARG A 513 34.11 -15.91 -26.54
CA ARG A 513 33.95 -16.90 -27.63
C ARG A 513 34.86 -18.13 -27.53
N THR A 514 35.86 -18.15 -26.62
CA THR A 514 36.77 -19.27 -26.40
C THR A 514 36.38 -20.14 -25.20
N GLY A 515 35.42 -19.68 -24.39
CA GLY A 515 35.00 -20.32 -23.14
C GLY A 515 35.78 -19.84 -21.92
N GLN A 516 36.66 -18.84 -22.08
CA GLN A 516 37.37 -18.25 -20.95
C GLN A 516 36.45 -17.32 -20.17
N ILE A 517 36.37 -17.49 -18.84
CA ILE A 517 35.67 -16.58 -17.94
C ILE A 517 36.36 -15.21 -17.98
N VAL A 518 35.64 -14.20 -18.48
CA VAL A 518 36.09 -12.79 -18.56
C VAL A 518 35.56 -11.98 -17.38
N ILE A 519 34.34 -12.29 -16.93
CA ILE A 519 33.74 -11.71 -15.73
C ILE A 519 33.37 -12.88 -14.82
N PRO A 520 33.88 -12.95 -13.58
CA PRO A 520 33.69 -14.09 -12.68
C PRO A 520 32.22 -14.32 -12.32
N LEU A 521 31.93 -15.55 -11.90
CA LEU A 521 30.62 -16.03 -11.44
C LEU A 521 30.29 -15.44 -10.05
N CYS A 522 30.12 -14.11 -9.99
CA CYS A 522 29.99 -13.34 -8.76
C CYS A 522 28.58 -12.78 -8.53
N PHE A 523 27.66 -12.91 -9.49
CA PHE A 523 26.31 -12.32 -9.41
C PHE A 523 25.25 -13.39 -9.15
N ASP A 524 24.04 -12.98 -8.79
CA ASP A 524 22.92 -13.90 -8.62
C ASP A 524 22.35 -14.26 -10.00
N THR A 525 22.03 -13.24 -10.81
CA THR A 525 21.57 -13.36 -12.20
C THR A 525 22.34 -12.40 -13.12
N VAL A 526 22.42 -12.71 -14.41
CA VAL A 526 23.03 -11.89 -15.47
C VAL A 526 22.23 -11.97 -16.78
N GLY A 527 22.04 -10.84 -17.46
CA GLY A 527 21.42 -10.74 -18.79
C GLY A 527 22.43 -10.70 -19.93
N GLU A 528 21.94 -10.67 -21.17
CA GLU A 528 22.78 -10.57 -22.36
C GLU A 528 23.40 -9.16 -22.49
N PHE A 529 24.54 -9.03 -23.19
CA PHE A 529 25.15 -7.72 -23.47
C PHE A 529 24.44 -7.01 -24.62
N SER A 530 23.79 -5.88 -24.34
CA SER A 530 23.25 -4.97 -25.36
C SER A 530 23.89 -3.58 -25.26
N GLU A 531 24.23 -3.00 -26.42
CA GLU A 531 24.83 -1.66 -26.56
C GLU A 531 26.06 -1.37 -25.68
N GLY A 532 26.78 -2.42 -25.25
CA GLY A 532 27.98 -2.34 -24.42
C GLY A 532 27.74 -2.43 -22.90
N LEU A 533 26.51 -2.75 -22.46
CA LEU A 533 26.17 -3.04 -21.07
C LEU A 533 25.38 -4.36 -20.99
N ALA A 534 25.59 -5.12 -19.92
CA ALA A 534 24.72 -6.22 -19.54
C ALA A 534 24.05 -5.88 -18.21
N ARG A 535 22.78 -6.25 -18.05
CA ARG A 535 22.13 -6.19 -16.74
C ARG A 535 22.64 -7.31 -15.84
N PHE A 536 22.74 -7.05 -14.55
CA PHE A 536 23.05 -8.08 -13.56
C PHE A 536 22.20 -7.87 -12.31
N GLU A 537 21.90 -8.96 -11.63
CA GLU A 537 21.16 -8.99 -10.37
C GLU A 537 22.12 -9.25 -9.21
N ARG A 538 21.95 -8.43 -8.17
CA ARG A 538 22.53 -8.62 -6.85
C ARG A 538 21.43 -8.32 -5.84
N ASP A 539 21.22 -9.24 -4.91
CA ASP A 539 20.33 -9.02 -3.77
C ASP A 539 18.95 -8.49 -4.26
N GLY A 540 18.30 -9.24 -5.16
CA GLY A 540 16.95 -8.93 -5.70
C GLY A 540 16.84 -7.65 -6.55
N ARG A 541 17.95 -6.98 -6.86
CA ARG A 541 17.98 -5.71 -7.61
C ARG A 541 18.88 -5.77 -8.82
N TRP A 542 18.43 -5.10 -9.87
CA TRP A 542 19.12 -5.02 -11.16
C TRP A 542 19.95 -3.76 -11.29
N GLY A 543 21.19 -3.95 -11.75
CA GLY A 543 22.15 -2.93 -12.14
C GLY A 543 22.79 -3.30 -13.49
N TYR A 544 23.83 -2.58 -13.90
CA TYR A 544 24.49 -2.82 -15.19
C TYR A 544 26.01 -2.83 -15.09
N ILE A 545 26.62 -3.76 -15.83
CA ILE A 545 28.05 -4.02 -15.89
C ILE A 545 28.55 -3.88 -17.35
N ASN A 546 29.78 -3.41 -17.52
CA ASN A 546 30.42 -3.35 -18.84
C ASN A 546 31.31 -4.58 -19.11
N PRO A 547 31.79 -4.80 -20.36
CA PRO A 547 32.62 -5.95 -20.71
C PRO A 547 33.97 -6.05 -19.98
N ALA A 548 34.40 -5.00 -19.28
CA ALA A 548 35.59 -5.01 -18.42
C ALA A 548 35.29 -5.47 -16.98
N GLY A 549 34.05 -5.89 -16.68
CA GLY A 549 33.61 -6.30 -15.36
C GLY A 549 33.43 -5.15 -14.36
N ASN A 550 33.32 -3.90 -14.84
CA ASN A 550 33.07 -2.74 -13.99
C ASN A 550 31.57 -2.44 -13.94
N ILE A 551 31.03 -2.34 -12.73
CA ILE A 551 29.66 -1.86 -12.48
C ILE A 551 29.61 -0.41 -12.97
N VAL A 552 28.70 -0.14 -13.90
CA VAL A 552 28.44 1.19 -14.46
C VAL A 552 27.22 1.82 -13.78
N ILE A 553 26.24 1.00 -13.41
CA ILE A 553 25.01 1.39 -12.73
C ILE A 553 24.83 0.41 -11.56
N GLU A 554 24.83 0.90 -10.33
CA GLU A 554 24.64 0.05 -9.14
C GLU A 554 23.24 -0.59 -9.11
N PRO A 555 23.12 -1.85 -8.64
CA PRO A 555 21.87 -2.59 -8.61
C PRO A 555 20.90 -1.97 -7.62
N THR A 556 19.93 -1.26 -8.18
CA THR A 556 19.02 -0.38 -7.43
C THR A 556 17.56 -0.54 -7.89
N PHE A 557 17.34 -0.99 -9.13
CA PHE A 557 16.01 -1.17 -9.72
C PHE A 557 15.43 -2.55 -9.36
N PRO A 558 14.15 -2.67 -8.95
CA PRO A 558 13.47 -3.96 -8.79
C PRO A 558 13.38 -4.79 -10.09
N TRP A 559 13.42 -4.12 -11.26
CA TRP A 559 13.52 -4.78 -12.56
C TRP A 559 14.23 -3.87 -13.55
N ALA A 560 14.98 -4.47 -14.47
CA ALA A 560 15.64 -3.77 -15.55
C ALA A 560 15.70 -4.66 -16.80
N GLU A 561 15.55 -4.07 -17.98
CA GLU A 561 15.67 -4.70 -19.29
C GLU A 561 16.99 -4.30 -19.98
N GLU A 562 17.27 -4.93 -21.11
CA GLU A 562 18.41 -4.62 -21.98
C GLU A 562 18.33 -3.19 -22.55
N PHE A 563 19.48 -2.62 -22.92
CA PHE A 563 19.53 -1.31 -23.59
C PHE A 563 19.15 -1.42 -25.08
N HIS A 564 18.22 -0.58 -25.53
CA HIS A 564 17.79 -0.46 -26.92
C HIS A 564 17.75 1.00 -27.36
N GLU A 565 18.53 1.31 -28.40
CA GLU A 565 18.77 2.63 -28.95
C GLU A 565 19.18 3.72 -27.93
N GLY A 566 19.97 3.35 -26.92
CA GLY A 566 20.54 4.21 -25.88
C GLY A 566 19.70 4.33 -24.60
N LEU A 567 18.55 3.64 -24.52
CA LEU A 567 17.68 3.65 -23.35
C LEU A 567 17.35 2.21 -22.89
N ALA A 568 17.23 2.00 -21.59
CA ALA A 568 16.72 0.74 -21.03
C ALA A 568 15.46 1.00 -20.21
N HIS A 569 14.50 0.09 -20.31
CA HIS A 569 13.25 0.11 -19.56
C HIS A 569 13.48 -0.48 -18.16
N VAL A 570 13.02 0.22 -17.12
CA VAL A 570 13.27 -0.15 -15.71
C VAL A 570 12.04 0.10 -14.85
N GLN A 571 11.84 -0.75 -13.85
CA GLN A 571 10.92 -0.45 -12.75
C GLN A 571 11.62 0.54 -11.80
N VAL A 572 11.07 1.74 -11.68
CA VAL A 572 11.62 2.82 -10.84
C VAL A 572 11.07 2.74 -9.41
N THR A 573 9.81 2.34 -9.23
CA THR A 573 9.18 2.12 -7.92
C THR A 573 8.13 1.01 -8.01
N GLY A 574 7.66 0.49 -6.87
CA GLY A 574 6.67 -0.59 -6.77
C GLY A 574 7.26 -1.79 -6.04
N THR A 575 6.41 -2.60 -5.44
CA THR A 575 6.76 -3.71 -4.53
C THR A 575 6.56 -5.08 -5.15
N VAL A 576 5.79 -5.20 -6.24
CA VAL A 576 5.52 -6.45 -6.95
C VAL A 576 5.60 -6.22 -8.46
N LEU A 577 6.37 -7.07 -9.15
CA LEU A 577 6.44 -7.09 -10.62
C LEU A 577 5.02 -7.11 -11.22
N GLY A 578 4.75 -6.20 -12.13
CA GLY A 578 3.47 -6.09 -12.86
C GLY A 578 2.25 -5.57 -12.08
N TYR A 579 2.20 -5.59 -10.75
CA TYR A 579 1.00 -5.19 -9.99
C TYR A 579 0.95 -3.69 -9.65
N ASP A 580 1.98 -3.19 -8.98
CA ASP A 580 2.14 -1.78 -8.57
C ASP A 580 3.41 -1.12 -9.15
N GLY A 581 4.16 -1.87 -9.97
CA GLY A 581 5.35 -1.41 -10.68
C GLY A 581 5.09 -0.14 -11.50
N ARG A 582 5.88 0.90 -11.22
CA ARG A 582 5.95 2.13 -12.01
C ARG A 582 7.23 2.14 -12.82
N TRP A 583 7.03 2.21 -14.13
CA TRP A 583 8.06 1.93 -15.12
C TRP A 583 8.53 3.22 -15.80
N GLY A 584 9.80 3.29 -16.16
CA GLY A 584 10.41 4.42 -16.85
C GLY A 584 11.62 3.98 -17.66
N TYR A 585 12.35 4.94 -18.22
CA TYR A 585 13.57 4.67 -18.99
C TYR A 585 14.77 5.41 -18.43
N ILE A 586 15.90 4.72 -18.39
CA ILE A 586 17.22 5.26 -18.04
C ILE A 586 18.13 5.33 -19.27
N ASP A 587 19.10 6.24 -19.25
CA ASP A 587 20.25 6.21 -20.16
C ASP A 587 21.36 5.27 -19.63
N GLN A 588 22.40 5.09 -20.44
CA GLN A 588 23.58 4.26 -20.11
C GLN A 588 24.40 4.75 -18.90
N THR A 589 24.04 5.89 -18.28
CA THR A 589 24.61 6.38 -17.01
C THR A 589 23.75 6.04 -15.79
N GLY A 590 22.59 5.40 -16.00
CA GLY A 590 21.60 5.10 -14.96
C GLY A 590 20.65 6.26 -14.65
N LYS A 591 20.79 7.38 -15.36
CA LYS A 591 19.92 8.55 -15.16
C LYS A 591 18.57 8.31 -15.81
N ILE A 592 17.50 8.50 -15.05
CA ILE A 592 16.12 8.47 -15.56
C ILE A 592 15.93 9.60 -16.58
N VAL A 593 15.70 9.22 -17.84
CA VAL A 593 15.38 10.12 -18.96
C VAL A 593 13.88 10.28 -19.10
N ILE A 594 13.13 9.20 -18.93
CA ILE A 594 11.66 9.17 -18.99
C ILE A 594 11.16 8.71 -17.63
N PRO A 595 10.59 9.59 -16.79
CA PRO A 595 10.04 9.21 -15.50
C PRO A 595 8.73 8.40 -15.69
N PRO A 596 8.26 7.69 -14.65
CA PRO A 596 7.01 6.96 -14.76
C PRO A 596 5.81 7.84 -15.07
N ILE A 597 5.23 7.61 -16.24
CA ILE A 597 4.04 8.29 -16.76
C ILE A 597 2.76 7.70 -16.16
N SER A 598 1.65 8.44 -16.27
CA SER A 598 0.32 7.95 -15.90
C SER A 598 -0.22 6.99 -16.97
N GLY A 599 0.17 5.73 -16.86
CA GLY A 599 -0.17 4.59 -17.72
C GLY A 599 0.79 3.45 -17.40
N ARG A 600 0.38 2.19 -17.57
CA ARG A 600 1.30 1.06 -17.43
C ARG A 600 2.22 1.02 -18.64
N MET A 601 3.52 0.87 -18.44
CA MET A 601 4.36 0.32 -19.51
C MET A 601 4.20 -1.20 -19.46
N LEU A 602 4.32 -1.84 -20.63
CA LEU A 602 4.04 -3.26 -20.76
C LEU A 602 5.21 -4.05 -20.17
N SER A 603 5.03 -4.56 -18.96
CA SER A 603 5.91 -5.60 -18.42
C SER A 603 5.40 -6.95 -18.91
N ASP A 604 5.69 -7.29 -20.18
CA ASP A 604 5.80 -8.69 -20.54
C ASP A 604 7.17 -9.21 -20.07
N ASN A 605 7.35 -10.54 -20.00
CA ASN A 605 8.63 -11.10 -19.55
C ASN A 605 9.70 -11.08 -20.67
N SER A 606 9.47 -10.38 -21.78
CA SER A 606 10.38 -10.37 -22.96
C SER A 606 11.12 -9.04 -23.14
N GLY A 607 10.51 -7.91 -22.76
CA GLY A 607 11.09 -6.57 -22.92
C GLY A 607 11.06 -6.02 -24.35
N GLU A 608 10.99 -6.89 -25.37
CA GLU A 608 10.92 -6.50 -26.79
C GLU A 608 9.68 -5.64 -27.10
N GLU A 609 8.56 -5.81 -26.39
CA GLU A 609 7.36 -4.98 -26.57
C GLU A 609 7.55 -3.54 -26.05
N SER A 610 8.38 -3.31 -25.03
CA SER A 610 8.63 -1.98 -24.45
C SER A 610 9.95 -1.33 -24.89
N ALA A 611 10.85 -2.06 -25.53
CA ALA A 611 12.06 -1.50 -26.12
C ALA A 611 11.80 -0.36 -27.12
N PHE A 612 12.76 0.56 -27.25
CA PHE A 612 12.73 1.56 -28.33
C PHE A 612 13.10 0.89 -29.65
N HIS A 613 12.18 0.96 -30.61
CA HIS A 613 12.40 0.52 -31.98
C HIS A 613 12.07 1.65 -32.97
N ASP A 614 13.00 1.91 -33.88
CA ASP A 614 12.86 2.92 -34.92
C ASP A 614 12.63 4.34 -34.33
N GLY A 615 13.17 4.59 -33.14
CA GLY A 615 13.02 5.84 -32.37
C GLY A 615 11.76 5.97 -31.51
N LEU A 616 10.88 4.97 -31.47
CA LEU A 616 9.61 4.98 -30.73
C LEU A 616 9.49 3.76 -29.80
N ALA A 617 8.91 3.94 -28.61
CA ALA A 617 8.56 2.85 -27.70
C ALA A 617 7.05 2.77 -27.51
N MET A 618 6.52 1.56 -27.39
CA MET A 618 5.09 1.32 -27.15
C MET A 618 4.74 1.61 -25.68
N ILE A 619 3.56 2.18 -25.45
CA ILE A 619 2.98 2.33 -24.11
C ILE A 619 1.53 1.87 -24.06
N GLU A 620 1.07 1.50 -22.87
CA GLU A 620 -0.33 1.29 -22.55
C GLU A 620 -0.84 2.46 -21.68
N VAL A 621 -2.06 2.94 -21.96
CA VAL A 621 -2.68 4.00 -21.15
C VAL A 621 -3.82 3.39 -20.35
N GLU A 622 -3.75 3.53 -19.02
CA GLU A 622 -4.82 3.14 -18.10
C GLU A 622 -6.04 4.05 -18.29
N ASP A 623 -7.00 3.61 -19.09
CA ASP A 623 -8.39 4.08 -19.09
C ASP A 623 -9.31 2.90 -18.73
N LYS A 624 -10.59 3.17 -18.45
CA LYS A 624 -11.63 2.17 -18.13
C LYS A 624 -11.99 1.24 -19.30
N THR A 625 -11.28 1.33 -20.42
CA THR A 625 -11.44 0.47 -21.60
C THR A 625 -10.77 -0.88 -21.37
N ILE A 626 -11.50 -1.97 -21.60
CA ILE A 626 -10.97 -3.34 -21.55
C ILE A 626 -11.14 -3.96 -22.94
N PRO A 627 -10.08 -4.43 -23.61
CA PRO A 627 -8.66 -4.31 -23.24
C PRO A 627 -8.17 -2.84 -23.27
N PRO A 628 -7.08 -2.55 -22.56
CA PRO A 628 -6.47 -1.22 -22.53
C PRO A 628 -5.92 -0.82 -23.91
N ARG A 629 -5.72 0.48 -24.12
CA ARG A 629 -5.34 1.02 -25.43
C ARG A 629 -3.85 1.32 -25.49
N LYS A 630 -3.22 0.88 -26.58
CA LYS A 630 -1.79 1.02 -26.87
C LYS A 630 -1.52 2.22 -27.80
N GLY A 631 -0.39 2.91 -27.54
CA GLY A 631 0.13 4.08 -28.29
C GLY A 631 1.65 4.11 -28.28
N PHE A 632 2.29 5.22 -28.71
CA PHE A 632 3.76 5.33 -28.75
C PHE A 632 4.31 6.66 -28.22
N ILE A 633 5.42 6.56 -27.48
CA ILE A 633 6.22 7.68 -27.02
C ILE A 633 7.51 7.83 -27.83
N ASP A 634 8.04 9.05 -27.91
CA ASP A 634 9.41 9.31 -28.33
C ASP A 634 10.40 9.20 -27.16
N LYS A 635 11.71 9.33 -27.44
CA LYS A 635 12.80 9.27 -26.44
C LYS A 635 12.80 10.40 -25.40
N SER A 636 11.91 11.39 -25.52
CA SER A 636 11.68 12.39 -24.47
C SER A 636 10.52 12.01 -23.53
N GLY A 637 9.88 10.86 -23.75
CA GLY A 637 8.69 10.42 -23.02
C GLY A 637 7.39 11.05 -23.51
N LYS A 638 7.43 11.80 -24.61
CA LYS A 638 6.25 12.47 -25.16
C LYS A 638 5.43 11.49 -25.99
N LEU A 639 4.14 11.38 -25.68
CA LEU A 639 3.16 10.66 -26.49
C LEU A 639 3.06 11.31 -27.88
N VAL A 640 3.56 10.62 -28.91
CA VAL A 640 3.54 11.07 -30.30
C VAL A 640 2.46 10.38 -31.13
N ILE A 641 2.11 9.13 -30.77
CA ILE A 641 0.98 8.41 -31.36
C ILE A 641 -0.02 8.14 -30.22
N PRO A 642 -1.21 8.77 -30.22
CA PRO A 642 -2.20 8.60 -29.16
C PRO A 642 -2.62 7.14 -28.97
N ALA A 643 -2.86 6.75 -27.71
CA ALA A 643 -3.34 5.42 -27.35
C ALA A 643 -4.74 5.16 -27.92
N ARG A 644 -4.81 4.36 -28.99
CA ARG A 644 -6.07 4.05 -29.71
C ARG A 644 -6.15 2.62 -30.23
N PHE A 645 -5.01 1.93 -30.32
CA PHE A 645 -4.95 0.56 -30.83
C PHE A 645 -5.26 -0.43 -29.71
N THR A 646 -5.90 -1.54 -30.06
CA THR A 646 -6.10 -2.69 -29.16
C THR A 646 -4.83 -3.53 -29.14
N TYR A 647 -4.28 -3.83 -30.33
CA TYR A 647 -3.01 -4.51 -30.50
C TYR A 647 -2.15 -3.72 -31.49
N VAL A 648 -0.86 -3.66 -31.21
CA VAL A 648 0.15 -3.09 -32.11
C VAL A 648 1.50 -3.73 -31.82
N TYR A 649 2.33 -3.90 -32.84
CA TYR A 649 3.71 -4.37 -32.73
C TYR A 649 4.71 -3.20 -32.72
N PRO A 650 5.96 -3.39 -32.24
CA PRO A 650 7.03 -2.41 -32.37
C PRO A 650 7.23 -1.94 -33.83
N PHE A 651 7.74 -0.72 -34.01
CA PHE A 651 8.06 -0.21 -35.34
C PHE A 651 9.22 -0.97 -35.97
N SER A 652 9.06 -1.41 -37.22
CA SER A 652 10.14 -1.99 -38.01
C SER A 652 10.18 -1.39 -39.41
N GLU A 653 11.38 -0.99 -39.83
CA GLU A 653 11.65 -0.33 -41.11
C GLU A 653 10.68 0.83 -41.48
N GLY A 654 10.25 1.61 -40.49
CA GLY A 654 9.36 2.77 -40.66
C GLY A 654 7.86 2.52 -40.48
N LEU A 655 7.41 1.27 -40.27
CA LEU A 655 5.99 0.92 -40.13
C LEU A 655 5.74 0.00 -38.92
N ALA A 656 4.56 0.10 -38.30
CA ALA A 656 4.10 -0.82 -37.25
C ALA A 656 2.76 -1.47 -37.65
N ALA A 657 2.62 -2.78 -37.46
CA ALA A 657 1.36 -3.50 -37.68
C ALA A 657 0.41 -3.26 -36.49
N ALA A 658 -0.81 -2.80 -36.75
CA ALA A 658 -1.75 -2.33 -35.72
C ALA A 658 -3.22 -2.70 -36.01
N THR A 659 -4.05 -2.80 -34.97
CA THR A 659 -5.52 -2.89 -35.08
C THR A 659 -6.23 -2.13 -33.94
N GLU A 660 -7.40 -1.56 -34.25
CA GLU A 660 -8.32 -0.93 -33.29
C GLU A 660 -9.44 -1.88 -32.83
N SER A 661 -9.44 -3.15 -33.27
CA SER A 661 -10.45 -4.15 -32.93
C SER A 661 -9.98 -5.12 -31.85
N GLU A 662 -10.87 -5.34 -30.89
CA GLU A 662 -10.76 -6.28 -29.78
C GLU A 662 -11.00 -7.74 -30.23
N SER A 663 -11.75 -7.93 -31.32
CA SER A 663 -12.09 -9.24 -31.90
C SER A 663 -11.42 -9.48 -33.26
N GLY A 664 -10.48 -8.62 -33.66
CA GLY A 664 -9.83 -8.64 -34.99
C GLY A 664 -10.76 -8.24 -36.15
N ASN A 665 -12.06 -8.05 -35.93
CA ASN A 665 -13.07 -7.86 -36.99
C ASN A 665 -12.98 -6.56 -37.80
N LYS A 666 -12.24 -5.53 -37.33
CA LYS A 666 -11.91 -4.33 -38.13
C LYS A 666 -10.64 -4.52 -38.97
N GLY A 667 -9.99 -5.68 -38.83
CA GLY A 667 -8.73 -6.03 -39.45
C GLY A 667 -7.50 -5.35 -38.83
N TRP A 668 -6.35 -5.88 -39.20
CA TRP A 668 -5.04 -5.29 -39.05
C TRP A 668 -4.70 -4.43 -40.27
N GLY A 669 -3.95 -3.36 -40.02
CA GLY A 669 -3.31 -2.50 -41.01
C GLY A 669 -1.91 -2.12 -40.54
N PHE A 670 -1.29 -1.14 -41.21
CA PHE A 670 0.04 -0.64 -40.84
C PHE A 670 0.02 0.88 -40.69
N ILE A 671 0.62 1.36 -39.62
CA ILE A 671 0.75 2.77 -39.31
C ILE A 671 2.17 3.30 -39.56
N ASP A 672 2.25 4.57 -39.96
CA ASP A 672 3.49 5.34 -40.00
C ASP A 672 3.86 5.90 -38.61
N LYS A 673 5.05 6.52 -38.49
CA LYS A 673 5.53 7.16 -37.25
C LYS A 673 4.73 8.39 -36.81
N SER A 674 3.76 8.85 -37.60
CA SER A 674 2.77 9.87 -37.21
C SER A 674 1.46 9.24 -36.72
N GLY A 675 1.35 7.91 -36.72
CA GLY A 675 0.15 7.16 -36.33
C GLY A 675 -0.92 7.08 -37.41
N ASN A 676 -0.65 7.53 -38.65
CA ASN A 676 -1.59 7.45 -39.76
C ASN A 676 -1.51 6.07 -40.44
N TRP A 677 -2.63 5.60 -40.97
CA TRP A 677 -2.66 4.35 -41.73
C TRP A 677 -1.93 4.48 -43.08
N ALA A 678 -0.67 4.05 -43.13
CA ALA A 678 0.07 3.87 -44.38
C ALA A 678 -0.55 2.74 -45.23
N ILE A 679 -1.02 1.68 -44.56
CA ILE A 679 -1.84 0.61 -45.16
C ILE A 679 -3.11 0.47 -44.32
N PRO A 680 -4.29 0.83 -44.84
CA PRO A 680 -5.54 0.76 -44.09
C PRO A 680 -5.89 -0.66 -43.59
N PRO A 681 -6.60 -0.79 -42.45
CA PRO A 681 -7.02 -2.08 -41.91
C PRO A 681 -7.83 -2.91 -42.90
N ARG A 682 -7.29 -4.09 -43.27
CA ARG A 682 -7.87 -4.99 -44.29
C ARG A 682 -7.36 -6.44 -44.23
N PHE A 683 -6.64 -6.80 -43.18
CA PHE A 683 -6.05 -8.13 -42.98
C PHE A 683 -6.63 -8.76 -41.72
N ASN A 684 -6.83 -10.07 -41.68
CA ASN A 684 -7.27 -10.76 -40.46
C ASN A 684 -6.15 -10.80 -39.41
N TRP A 685 -4.89 -10.79 -39.85
CA TRP A 685 -3.68 -10.70 -39.03
C TRP A 685 -2.50 -10.14 -39.86
N ALA A 686 -1.51 -9.55 -39.20
CA ALA A 686 -0.28 -9.03 -39.79
C ALA A 686 0.88 -9.05 -38.76
N SER A 687 2.12 -9.27 -39.22
CA SER A 687 3.36 -9.08 -38.43
C SER A 687 4.16 -7.85 -38.88
N SER A 688 5.26 -7.57 -38.20
CA SER A 688 6.23 -6.53 -38.54
C SER A 688 6.88 -6.72 -39.92
N PHE A 689 7.35 -5.62 -40.52
CA PHE A 689 8.14 -5.65 -41.74
C PHE A 689 9.58 -6.12 -41.47
N GLN A 690 10.09 -7.05 -42.27
CA GLN A 690 11.51 -7.41 -42.33
C GLN A 690 11.96 -7.66 -43.78
N PHE A 691 13.12 -7.15 -44.15
CA PHE A 691 13.66 -7.14 -45.51
C PHE A 691 12.68 -6.57 -46.56
N GLY A 692 11.89 -5.55 -46.17
CA GLY A 692 10.89 -4.90 -47.01
C GLY A 692 9.56 -5.65 -47.20
N LEU A 693 9.36 -6.77 -46.51
CA LEU A 693 8.16 -7.62 -46.60
C LEU A 693 7.51 -7.85 -45.23
N ALA A 694 6.19 -7.96 -45.18
CA ALA A 694 5.45 -8.35 -43.96
C ALA A 694 4.45 -9.47 -44.26
N PRO A 695 4.37 -10.54 -43.45
CA PRO A 695 3.37 -11.60 -43.61
C PRO A 695 1.99 -11.12 -43.15
N VAL A 696 0.95 -11.49 -43.91
CA VAL A 696 -0.45 -11.12 -43.63
C VAL A 696 -1.42 -12.26 -43.96
N ASN A 697 -2.57 -12.26 -43.27
CA ASN A 697 -3.68 -13.18 -43.52
C ASN A 697 -4.98 -12.41 -43.90
N ARG A 698 -5.88 -13.02 -44.68
CA ARG A 698 -7.25 -12.57 -45.02
C ARG A 698 -8.14 -13.81 -45.12
N GLU A 699 -9.46 -13.64 -45.00
CA GLU A 699 -10.44 -14.75 -44.82
C GLU A 699 -10.18 -16.05 -45.60
N ASN A 700 -9.68 -16.00 -46.85
CA ASN A 700 -9.24 -17.17 -47.62
C ASN A 700 -8.00 -16.90 -48.50
N ASP A 701 -7.15 -15.91 -48.17
CA ASP A 701 -5.96 -15.53 -48.97
C ASP A 701 -4.85 -14.94 -48.08
N CYS A 702 -3.61 -15.35 -48.29
CA CYS A 702 -2.49 -15.02 -47.41
C CYS A 702 -1.18 -14.89 -48.20
N GLY A 703 -0.23 -14.13 -47.69
CA GLY A 703 1.11 -14.02 -48.28
C GLY A 703 1.94 -12.91 -47.66
N TYR A 704 2.98 -12.48 -48.38
CA TYR A 704 3.77 -11.31 -47.99
C TYR A 704 3.36 -10.10 -48.81
N ILE A 705 3.17 -8.98 -48.12
CA ILE A 705 2.97 -7.67 -48.74
C ILE A 705 4.27 -6.86 -48.76
N ASP A 706 4.37 -5.96 -49.72
CA ASP A 706 5.35 -4.87 -49.70
C ASP A 706 4.84 -3.67 -48.86
N LYS A 707 5.65 -2.61 -48.76
CA LYS A 707 5.30 -1.38 -48.01
C LYS A 707 4.19 -0.52 -48.64
N ARG A 708 3.70 -0.86 -49.84
CA ARG A 708 2.47 -0.29 -50.42
C ARG A 708 1.24 -1.10 -50.00
N GLY A 709 1.46 -2.25 -49.36
CA GLY A 709 0.44 -3.21 -48.98
C GLY A 709 0.01 -4.13 -50.13
N ASP A 710 0.77 -4.14 -51.23
CA ASP A 710 0.50 -5.01 -52.38
C ASP A 710 1.01 -6.43 -52.09
N LEU A 711 0.17 -7.43 -52.37
CA LEU A 711 0.46 -8.84 -52.07
C LEU A 711 1.41 -9.41 -53.12
N VAL A 712 2.72 -9.37 -52.83
CA VAL A 712 3.80 -9.65 -53.77
C VAL A 712 4.30 -11.09 -53.76
N LEU A 713 4.19 -11.82 -52.64
CA LEU A 713 4.52 -13.25 -52.56
C LEU A 713 3.36 -14.07 -52.02
N ARG A 714 3.14 -15.25 -52.60
CA ARG A 714 2.15 -16.24 -52.14
C ARG A 714 2.74 -17.65 -52.21
N PRO A 715 3.47 -18.11 -51.18
CA PRO A 715 3.92 -19.50 -51.10
C PRO A 715 2.70 -20.44 -51.05
N PRO A 716 2.76 -21.66 -51.60
CA PRO A 716 1.66 -22.61 -51.48
C PRO A 716 1.42 -22.98 -50.00
N ALA A 717 0.21 -22.70 -49.50
CA ALA A 717 -0.24 -23.16 -48.19
C ALA A 717 -0.64 -24.65 -48.24
N PRO A 718 -0.32 -25.46 -47.22
CA PRO A 718 -0.63 -26.88 -47.24
C PRO A 718 -2.08 -27.20 -46.87
N GLY A 719 -2.67 -28.17 -47.57
CA GLY A 719 -3.84 -28.92 -47.08
C GLY A 719 -5.16 -28.14 -46.93
N GLY A 720 -5.27 -26.92 -47.45
CA GLY A 720 -6.50 -26.12 -47.34
C GLY A 720 -6.75 -25.53 -45.96
N GLN A 721 -5.72 -25.40 -45.11
CA GLN A 721 -5.83 -24.68 -43.84
C GLN A 721 -5.94 -23.17 -44.03
N GLN A 722 -6.76 -22.51 -43.20
CA GLN A 722 -7.13 -21.09 -43.32
C GLN A 722 -6.23 -20.12 -42.55
N ASP A 723 -5.15 -20.60 -41.93
CA ASP A 723 -4.20 -19.73 -41.23
C ASP A 723 -2.75 -19.98 -41.64
N CYS A 724 -2.16 -18.97 -42.28
CA CYS A 724 -0.79 -19.00 -42.80
C CYS A 724 0.20 -18.30 -41.86
N ALA A 725 -0.28 -17.64 -40.79
CA ALA A 725 0.58 -16.99 -39.79
C ALA A 725 1.47 -18.01 -39.05
N SER A 726 0.95 -19.22 -38.82
CA SER A 726 1.71 -20.34 -38.25
C SER A 726 2.56 -21.12 -39.26
N ALA A 727 2.27 -20.99 -40.56
CA ALA A 727 2.96 -21.74 -41.62
C ALA A 727 4.27 -21.08 -42.08
N TRP A 728 4.43 -19.78 -41.82
CA TRP A 728 5.53 -18.96 -42.31
C TRP A 728 6.27 -18.25 -41.17
N GLY A 729 7.36 -17.55 -41.48
CA GLY A 729 8.05 -16.68 -40.53
C GLY A 729 8.56 -15.41 -41.19
N ASP A 730 9.21 -14.57 -40.40
CA ASP A 730 9.91 -13.42 -40.94
C ASP A 730 11.13 -13.84 -41.78
N PHE A 731 11.58 -12.97 -42.67
CA PHE A 731 12.80 -13.21 -43.42
C PHE A 731 14.00 -12.99 -42.51
N THR A 732 14.90 -13.97 -42.43
CA THR A 732 16.10 -13.99 -41.60
C THR A 732 17.27 -14.46 -42.48
N ASP A 733 18.37 -13.71 -42.51
CA ASP A 733 19.44 -13.80 -43.53
C ASP A 733 18.94 -13.93 -44.99
N GLY A 734 17.78 -13.34 -45.31
CA GLY A 734 17.18 -13.36 -46.64
C GLY A 734 16.40 -14.63 -47.02
N LEU A 735 16.24 -15.59 -46.10
CA LEU A 735 15.36 -16.76 -46.24
C LEU A 735 14.23 -16.72 -45.22
N SER A 736 13.09 -17.32 -45.54
CA SER A 736 12.00 -17.54 -44.56
C SER A 736 11.63 -19.01 -44.47
N ARG A 737 11.25 -19.46 -43.27
CA ARG A 737 10.74 -20.81 -43.01
C ARG A 737 9.36 -20.99 -43.66
N TRP A 738 9.14 -22.15 -44.26
CA TRP A 738 7.91 -22.49 -44.97
C TRP A 738 7.43 -23.91 -44.61
N LEU A 739 6.29 -24.00 -43.95
CA LEU A 739 5.60 -25.25 -43.62
C LEU A 739 4.83 -25.77 -44.85
N PHE A 740 5.08 -27.02 -45.23
CA PHE A 740 4.29 -27.74 -46.22
C PHE A 740 4.00 -29.17 -45.75
N GLY A 741 2.73 -29.59 -45.83
CA GLY A 741 2.25 -30.82 -45.24
C GLY A 741 2.37 -30.78 -43.71
N LYS A 742 3.41 -31.42 -43.18
CA LYS A 742 3.79 -31.42 -41.75
C LYS A 742 5.28 -31.13 -41.53
N LYS A 743 5.95 -30.55 -42.52
CA LYS A 743 7.41 -30.37 -42.53
C LYS A 743 7.79 -28.96 -42.95
N TYR A 744 8.84 -28.41 -42.33
CA TYR A 744 9.41 -27.12 -42.69
C TYR A 744 10.51 -27.26 -43.74
N GLY A 745 10.53 -26.31 -44.67
CA GLY A 745 11.61 -25.99 -45.60
C GLY A 745 11.86 -24.48 -45.59
N PHE A 746 12.53 -23.94 -46.61
CA PHE A 746 12.83 -22.52 -46.71
C PHE A 746 12.62 -21.97 -48.12
N ILE A 747 12.16 -20.72 -48.19
CA ILE A 747 11.93 -19.93 -49.42
C ILE A 747 12.81 -18.68 -49.44
N ASP A 748 13.15 -18.20 -50.64
CA ASP A 748 13.78 -16.90 -50.85
C ASP A 748 12.75 -15.76 -50.88
N ARG A 749 13.25 -14.51 -50.96
CA ARG A 749 12.44 -13.28 -51.11
C ARG A 749 11.66 -13.18 -52.44
N ASN A 750 11.76 -14.16 -53.33
CA ASN A 750 10.94 -14.30 -54.54
C ASN A 750 9.89 -15.41 -54.40
N GLY A 751 9.77 -16.03 -53.21
CA GLY A 751 8.89 -17.17 -52.95
C GLY A 751 9.37 -18.50 -53.53
N LYS A 752 10.60 -18.56 -54.05
CA LYS A 752 11.20 -19.78 -54.60
C LYS A 752 11.70 -20.66 -53.46
N THR A 753 11.29 -21.93 -53.44
CA THR A 753 11.86 -22.94 -52.52
C THR A 753 13.36 -23.06 -52.74
N VAL A 754 14.13 -22.77 -51.69
CA VAL A 754 15.59 -22.97 -51.63
C VAL A 754 15.88 -24.31 -50.97
N ILE A 755 15.17 -24.63 -49.89
CA ILE A 755 15.33 -25.88 -49.13
C ILE A 755 13.97 -26.59 -49.09
N PRO A 756 13.82 -27.80 -49.67
CA PRO A 756 12.55 -28.52 -49.66
C PRO A 756 12.06 -28.87 -48.24
N PRO A 757 10.73 -28.87 -48.01
CA PRO A 757 10.12 -29.26 -46.75
C PRO A 757 10.51 -30.66 -46.26
N GLN A 758 11.24 -30.73 -45.14
CA GLN A 758 11.75 -31.99 -44.58
C GLN A 758 11.93 -32.01 -43.05
N PHE A 759 12.02 -30.86 -42.39
CA PHE A 759 12.28 -30.74 -40.94
C PHE A 759 11.00 -30.72 -40.10
N ASP A 760 11.03 -31.23 -38.87
CA ASP A 760 9.87 -31.26 -37.98
C ASP A 760 9.59 -29.89 -37.33
N LEU A 761 10.64 -29.17 -36.94
CA LEU A 761 10.62 -27.79 -36.45
C LEU A 761 11.85 -27.04 -36.98
N THR A 762 11.80 -25.71 -37.01
CA THR A 762 12.96 -24.88 -37.35
C THR A 762 12.85 -23.43 -36.83
N TYR A 763 14.00 -22.84 -36.51
CA TYR A 763 14.18 -21.41 -36.28
C TYR A 763 14.62 -20.69 -37.57
N GLY A 764 14.63 -19.36 -37.55
CA GLY A 764 15.21 -18.56 -38.63
C GLY A 764 16.70 -18.79 -38.82
N PHE A 765 17.24 -18.29 -39.94
CA PHE A 765 18.68 -18.23 -40.16
C PHE A 765 19.30 -17.10 -39.35
N SER A 766 20.42 -17.37 -38.68
CA SER A 766 21.25 -16.35 -38.06
C SER A 766 22.72 -16.69 -38.29
N GLU A 767 23.51 -15.69 -38.67
CA GLU A 767 24.92 -15.82 -39.09
C GLU A 767 25.15 -16.85 -40.23
N GLY A 768 24.12 -17.09 -41.05
CA GLY A 768 24.10 -18.08 -42.13
C GLY A 768 23.81 -19.53 -41.70
N LEU A 769 23.37 -19.76 -40.46
CA LEU A 769 22.94 -21.07 -39.95
C LEU A 769 21.50 -21.05 -39.41
N ALA A 770 20.70 -22.06 -39.72
CA ALA A 770 19.37 -22.26 -39.11
C ALA A 770 19.34 -23.54 -38.28
N ALA A 771 18.75 -23.45 -37.08
CA ALA A 771 18.48 -24.62 -36.25
C ALA A 771 17.27 -25.40 -36.80
N VAL A 772 17.44 -26.70 -36.99
CA VAL A 772 16.43 -27.61 -37.56
C VAL A 772 16.27 -28.86 -36.68
N GLN A 773 15.03 -29.28 -36.49
CA GLN A 773 14.70 -30.53 -35.81
C GLN A 773 14.38 -31.63 -36.81
N THR A 774 14.91 -32.84 -36.58
CA THR A 774 14.51 -34.05 -37.31
C THR A 774 14.25 -35.17 -36.29
N GLY A 775 13.02 -35.66 -36.24
CA GLY A 775 12.55 -36.50 -35.15
C GLY A 775 12.58 -35.75 -33.82
N LYS A 776 13.34 -36.25 -32.83
CA LYS A 776 13.54 -35.60 -31.53
C LYS A 776 14.93 -34.99 -31.36
N LYS A 777 15.65 -34.72 -32.47
CA LYS A 777 17.04 -34.26 -32.45
C LYS A 777 17.18 -32.93 -33.17
N TRP A 778 17.97 -32.02 -32.61
CA TRP A 778 18.26 -30.69 -33.16
C TRP A 778 19.65 -30.66 -33.77
N GLY A 779 19.77 -30.11 -34.97
CA GLY A 779 21.03 -29.82 -35.65
C GLY A 779 20.96 -28.45 -36.32
N TYR A 780 21.99 -28.10 -37.08
CA TYR A 780 22.07 -26.82 -37.81
C TYR A 780 22.42 -27.06 -39.27
N ILE A 781 21.80 -26.27 -40.15
CA ILE A 781 22.02 -26.28 -41.60
C ILE A 781 22.51 -24.92 -42.10
N ASP A 782 23.21 -24.91 -43.22
CA ASP A 782 23.52 -23.68 -43.97
C ASP A 782 22.36 -23.26 -44.90
N ALA A 783 22.49 -22.10 -45.52
CA ALA A 783 21.50 -21.54 -46.45
C ALA A 783 21.26 -22.39 -47.73
N ALA A 784 22.09 -23.39 -47.99
CA ALA A 784 21.88 -24.38 -49.06
C ALA A 784 21.17 -25.66 -48.56
N GLY A 785 20.82 -25.73 -47.27
CA GLY A 785 20.18 -26.87 -46.63
C GLY A 785 21.16 -28.00 -46.25
N LYS A 786 22.47 -27.77 -46.35
CA LYS A 786 23.47 -28.77 -45.96
C LYS A 786 23.61 -28.78 -44.45
N ILE A 787 23.60 -29.97 -43.85
CA ILE A 787 23.87 -30.16 -42.42
C ILE A 787 25.30 -29.70 -42.10
N VAL A 788 25.42 -28.72 -41.22
CA VAL A 788 26.68 -28.21 -40.67
C VAL A 788 26.94 -28.83 -39.30
N ILE A 789 25.90 -28.93 -38.47
CA ILE A 789 25.94 -29.60 -37.16
C ILE A 789 24.92 -30.72 -37.19
N ALA A 790 25.38 -31.98 -37.05
CA ALA A 790 24.52 -33.16 -37.10
C ALA A 790 23.47 -33.16 -35.98
N PRO A 791 22.25 -33.69 -36.20
CA PRO A 791 21.20 -33.69 -35.18
C PRO A 791 21.59 -34.44 -33.88
N GLN A 792 21.63 -33.72 -32.76
CA GLN A 792 21.96 -34.24 -31.43
C GLN A 792 20.73 -34.23 -30.50
N GLU A 793 20.82 -34.91 -29.36
CA GLU A 793 19.74 -35.00 -28.36
C GLU A 793 19.70 -33.76 -27.44
N PHE A 794 19.53 -32.60 -28.04
CA PHE A 794 19.21 -31.37 -27.33
C PHE A 794 17.71 -31.32 -27.01
N TRP A 795 17.37 -30.80 -25.83
CA TRP A 795 16.01 -30.47 -25.44
C TRP A 795 15.57 -29.15 -26.09
N ASN A 796 16.45 -28.15 -26.05
CA ASN A 796 16.22 -26.81 -26.62
C ASN A 796 17.50 -26.25 -27.24
N VAL A 797 17.38 -25.33 -28.20
CA VAL A 797 18.50 -24.65 -28.88
C VAL A 797 18.12 -23.20 -29.23
N LYS A 798 19.05 -22.24 -29.07
CA LYS A 798 18.93 -20.87 -29.62
C LYS A 798 19.57 -20.79 -31.02
N PRO A 799 19.18 -19.82 -31.88
CA PRO A 799 19.96 -19.47 -33.08
C PRO A 799 21.42 -19.08 -32.76
N PHE A 800 22.29 -19.10 -33.76
CA PHE A 800 23.65 -18.57 -33.59
C PHE A 800 23.63 -17.06 -33.38
N HIS A 801 24.34 -16.57 -32.37
CA HIS A 801 24.56 -15.15 -32.13
C HIS A 801 26.02 -14.94 -31.72
N ASN A 802 26.69 -14.00 -32.36
CA ASN A 802 28.09 -13.70 -32.12
C ASN A 802 29.03 -14.94 -32.20
N GLY A 803 28.73 -15.89 -33.09
CA GLY A 803 29.55 -17.09 -33.34
C GLY A 803 29.32 -18.30 -32.43
N LEU A 804 28.51 -18.18 -31.37
CA LEU A 804 28.09 -19.29 -30.52
C LEU A 804 26.57 -19.51 -30.61
N ALA A 805 26.11 -20.71 -30.24
CA ALA A 805 24.70 -21.00 -30.01
C ALA A 805 24.50 -21.66 -28.64
N GLN A 806 23.51 -21.20 -27.89
CA GLN A 806 23.13 -21.81 -26.62
C GLN A 806 22.35 -23.11 -26.90
N VAL A 807 22.72 -24.19 -26.22
CA VAL A 807 22.04 -25.49 -26.30
C VAL A 807 21.73 -26.01 -24.92
N GLN A 808 20.57 -26.66 -24.79
CA GLN A 808 20.13 -27.29 -23.56
C GLN A 808 20.04 -28.81 -23.77
N THR A 809 20.66 -29.54 -22.86
CA THR A 809 20.60 -31.00 -22.76
C THR A 809 19.59 -31.41 -21.72
N LYS A 810 18.96 -32.58 -21.89
CA LYS A 810 17.91 -33.05 -20.98
C LYS A 810 18.41 -33.31 -19.55
N ASP A 811 19.62 -33.84 -19.41
CA ASP A 811 20.14 -34.35 -18.12
C ASP A 811 21.29 -33.50 -17.54
N THR A 812 21.98 -32.72 -18.38
CA THR A 812 23.22 -31.99 -18.01
C THR A 812 23.09 -30.45 -18.06
N GLY A 813 21.94 -29.90 -18.45
CA GLY A 813 21.68 -28.45 -18.43
C GLY A 813 22.14 -27.69 -19.67
N VAL A 814 22.54 -26.43 -19.49
CA VAL A 814 22.81 -25.44 -20.56
C VAL A 814 24.31 -25.35 -20.87
N GLY A 815 24.65 -25.13 -22.13
CA GLY A 815 26.01 -24.86 -22.59
C GLY A 815 26.02 -24.07 -23.92
N TYR A 816 27.22 -23.71 -24.39
CA TYR A 816 27.42 -23.08 -25.70
C TYR A 816 28.21 -23.98 -26.63
N ILE A 817 27.79 -24.03 -27.90
CA ILE A 817 28.54 -24.66 -28.98
C ILE A 817 29.03 -23.63 -30.00
N ASP A 818 30.18 -23.90 -30.60
CA ASP A 818 30.68 -23.17 -31.76
C ASP A 818 29.98 -23.61 -33.06
N ARG A 819 30.31 -22.93 -34.17
CA ARG A 819 29.78 -23.23 -35.51
C ARG A 819 30.16 -24.61 -36.07
N SER A 820 31.04 -25.37 -35.42
CA SER A 820 31.34 -26.77 -35.73
C SER A 820 30.50 -27.77 -34.92
N GLY A 821 29.77 -27.27 -33.92
CA GLY A 821 28.98 -28.07 -32.98
C GLY A 821 29.79 -28.58 -31.78
N LYS A 822 30.99 -28.05 -31.55
CA LYS A 822 31.82 -28.38 -30.39
C LYS A 822 31.44 -27.48 -29.22
N TYR A 823 31.31 -28.05 -28.01
CA TYR A 823 31.15 -27.27 -26.80
C TYR A 823 32.35 -26.33 -26.55
N VAL A 824 32.01 -25.07 -26.32
CA VAL A 824 32.90 -24.00 -25.87
C VAL A 824 32.78 -23.81 -24.35
N TRP A 825 31.58 -24.01 -23.80
CA TRP A 825 31.31 -24.02 -22.37
C TRP A 825 30.14 -24.98 -22.05
N GLY A 826 30.21 -25.66 -20.90
CA GLY A 826 29.19 -26.63 -20.47
C GLY A 826 29.17 -27.96 -21.23
N PRO A 827 28.09 -28.76 -21.06
CA PRO A 827 26.85 -28.40 -20.36
C PRO A 827 26.96 -28.40 -18.82
N HIS A 828 26.49 -27.33 -18.16
CA HIS A 828 26.33 -27.23 -16.70
C HIS A 828 24.85 -27.17 -16.32
N LYS A 829 24.48 -27.72 -15.15
CA LYS A 829 23.11 -27.60 -14.63
C LYS A 829 22.78 -26.15 -14.31
N ARG A 830 21.60 -25.71 -14.77
CA ARG A 830 20.95 -24.46 -14.32
C ARG A 830 20.13 -24.79 -13.09
N ASP A 831 20.51 -24.24 -11.94
CA ASP A 831 19.84 -24.47 -10.65
C ASP A 831 18.56 -23.62 -10.50
N ASP A 832 18.33 -22.68 -11.43
CA ASP A 832 17.18 -21.76 -11.49
C ASP A 832 15.98 -22.31 -12.28
N ALA A 833 16.05 -23.55 -12.75
CA ALA A 833 14.92 -24.25 -13.34
C ALA A 833 13.92 -24.69 -12.25
N THR A 834 13.29 -23.72 -11.58
CA THR A 834 12.00 -23.95 -10.92
C THR A 834 11.02 -24.41 -11.99
N THR A 835 10.68 -25.69 -11.95
CA THR A 835 9.60 -26.25 -12.76
C THR A 835 8.28 -25.65 -12.31
N GLU A 836 7.72 -24.74 -13.13
CA GLU A 836 6.27 -24.53 -13.21
C GLU A 836 5.57 -25.78 -13.81
#